data_AF-A0A4Y8X398-F1
#
_entry.id   AF-A0A4Y8X398-F1
#
_cell.length_a   1.000
_cell.length_b   1.000
_cell.length_c   1.000
_cell.angle_alpha   90.00
_cell.angle_beta   90.00
_cell.angle_gamma   90.00
#
_symmetry.space_group_name_H-M   'P 1'
#
loop_
_entity.id
_entity.type
_entity.pdbx_description
1 polymer ?
#
loop_
_entity_poly.entity_id
_entity_poly.type
_entity_poly.pdbx_seq_one_letter_code
_entity_poly.pdbx_strand_id
1 'polypeptide(L)'
;MAENARTLLHRLARAHGVQTRYTGQDGSEQSVGDETLIRVLAALGVDVDPQGVAGLTTALEDAELAPWRRVLPPTVAVRRGHRATVPVHVAPGTEVTAVVRLEDGGECGLSTTTPLGQPRLVDGQERVRLDLEIPDDLPLGWHRIEVCSGGGSTHTATLICAPNRLTTVAPFLARRGWGVAAQGYSVTSEGSWGVGDVVDAAAVAEHAADHGADFVLLHPLHAIEPGPHPTDSPYSPVSRRFLSALLIRVTEIPEFAALPAHEQAELRAAGARAQEALLESGRVDRSAAAAALWPALRRVWQAPRTPEREADYAAFRRRQGTGLDDFALWSVLRLDAQAADPSSAAPHPQDPDRVPGGPEAERVRAERADDVDFHRWVQWVADGQLAAAQDRARAAGMRLGVMLDLAVGATRGSADAWMLGDVLVPGMSVGAPPEVFNQLGQDWSQHPWHPVRLAETGYAAFRDMVRTVIAHAGGLRMDHVLGLFRLWWIPEGMGAPEGAYVEYDHEVLLAVLTLEAERAGVVVIGEDLGTFEPWVQRRLAEAGILGTSILWFEQEDGAPTPPERYRRLCLAAVNTHDLPPTAGYLEGVHLDLRERLGLYTVDVAQERRRSAAEVEAFLDAARDRGLMAATGPDGAETREDQVVGLHRLLAQAPSALHCVSLVDAVGERRIQNQPGTLQEQYPNWTVPLGDPEGRTLTVEDLPRTPSVTRLYDAVEAELRAAVPVGVVVSLHTFPLAQPGRGDAGGMNVYVRQSARALARRGLRMLLLTRAEEPVDGARVTEVPAEDGAPAVTVVELAAGPAAPVAKEELAGHRDAFTAAARAWLSSGAVPGGPLLGDDGGAGDRARRVAFVHGHYWLSAATAQALAEELAAPLLQTMHTTGAVKVAEDEGHAEPRERLETEAALVHAADLLVVNSPAEARELHDVFDVDRRRLRVLPPGVDLEVFTPEGPAAWPGPDVHGGEDGPDARPLRVLFAGRVQRHKGPHLLVKALAELRERAAGGDPGVRVHVNGEASGPATLDVTALAAELGVSDLVSVSAPVPPALLAEQMRGADAVALPSASETYGLVAVEAQACGTPVLAHRVGGLVHAVHHGGSGVLVHPNTAEAWADALERVRDDRAAWAAMAPAAVRHARGHAWDVWAEGLLEALRELPRG
;
A
#
# COMPACT_ATOMS: atom_id res chain seq x y z
N MET A 1 14.10 41.04 31.32
CA MET A 1 15.19 40.24 31.90
C MET A 1 16.14 39.92 30.76
N ALA A 2 17.45 40.15 30.89
CA ALA A 2 18.38 39.87 29.81
C ALA A 2 18.44 38.34 29.59
N GLU A 3 18.01 37.85 28.43
CA GLU A 3 18.23 36.45 28.07
C GLU A 3 19.73 36.17 28.05
N ASN A 4 20.17 35.04 28.61
CA ASN A 4 21.58 34.66 28.55
C ASN A 4 21.91 34.06 27.17
N ALA A 5 23.19 34.15 26.76
CA ALA A 5 23.64 33.72 25.44
C ALA A 5 23.24 32.26 25.10
N ARG A 6 23.26 31.35 26.08
CA ARG A 6 22.85 29.96 25.88
C ARG A 6 21.37 29.79 25.50
N THR A 7 20.48 30.56 26.12
CA THR A 7 19.05 30.53 25.78
C THR A 7 18.82 31.02 24.34
N LEU A 8 19.52 32.07 23.93
CA LEU A 8 19.48 32.59 22.56
C LEU A 8 20.03 31.58 21.55
N LEU A 9 21.16 30.93 21.85
CA LEU A 9 21.71 29.86 21.00
C LEU A 9 20.72 28.71 20.81
N HIS A 10 20.07 28.26 21.87
CA HIS A 10 19.06 27.19 21.79
C HIS A 10 17.83 27.61 20.98
N ARG A 11 17.40 28.89 21.08
CA ARG A 11 16.31 29.42 20.26
C ARG A 11 16.70 29.51 18.78
N LEU A 12 17.91 29.99 18.50
CA LEU A 12 18.47 30.06 17.15
C LEU A 12 18.59 28.66 16.53
N ALA A 13 19.13 27.68 17.27
CA ALA A 13 19.18 26.28 16.86
C ALA A 13 17.80 25.77 16.42
N ARG A 14 16.77 25.96 17.26
CA ARG A 14 15.38 25.57 16.93
C ARG A 14 14.82 26.30 15.72
N ALA A 15 15.13 27.60 15.55
CA ALA A 15 14.69 28.37 14.38
C ALA A 15 15.27 27.83 13.06
N HIS A 16 16.40 27.12 13.12
CA HIS A 16 17.03 26.44 11.99
C HIS A 16 16.77 24.92 11.96
N GLY A 17 15.82 24.40 12.76
CA GLY A 17 15.48 22.97 12.78
C GLY A 17 16.53 22.08 13.45
N VAL A 18 17.41 22.64 14.29
CA VAL A 18 18.42 21.88 15.04
C VAL A 18 17.89 21.56 16.44
N GLN A 19 17.78 20.28 16.77
CA GLN A 19 17.28 19.84 18.07
C GLN A 19 18.33 20.06 19.16
N THR A 20 17.93 20.71 20.25
CA THR A 20 18.83 20.99 21.38
C THR A 20 18.91 19.86 22.41
N ARG A 21 18.04 18.85 22.25
CA ARG A 21 17.89 17.70 23.16
C ARG A 21 17.45 16.47 22.37
N TYR A 22 17.73 15.28 22.89
CA TYR A 22 17.32 14.00 22.31
C TYR A 22 17.13 12.96 23.42
N THR A 23 16.51 11.82 23.11
CA THR A 23 16.37 10.70 24.06
C THR A 23 17.51 9.71 23.88
N GLY A 24 18.24 9.41 24.96
CA GLY A 24 19.33 8.43 24.97
C GLY A 24 18.84 6.98 25.11
N GLN A 25 19.77 6.03 24.96
CA GLN A 25 19.52 4.59 24.99
C GLN A 25 18.84 4.05 26.25
N ASP A 26 18.92 4.76 27.38
CA ASP A 26 18.28 4.42 28.66
C ASP A 26 16.90 5.09 28.84
N GLY A 27 16.41 5.77 27.80
CA GLY A 27 15.17 6.55 27.82
C GLY A 27 15.31 7.92 28.48
N SER A 28 16.50 8.32 28.94
CA SER A 28 16.73 9.63 29.55
C SER A 28 16.88 10.74 28.50
N GLU A 29 16.47 11.97 28.83
CA GLU A 29 16.68 13.13 27.97
C GLU A 29 18.13 13.63 28.09
N GLN A 30 18.81 13.75 26.94
CA GLN A 30 20.17 14.24 26.80
C GLN A 30 20.17 15.65 26.18
N SER A 31 21.12 16.49 26.59
CA SER A 31 21.32 17.82 26.00
C SER A 31 22.46 17.79 25.00
N VAL A 32 22.27 18.43 23.85
CA VAL A 32 23.34 18.65 22.88
C VAL A 32 24.33 19.69 23.45
N GLY A 33 25.63 19.51 23.17
CA GLY A 33 26.67 20.44 23.58
C GLY A 33 26.63 21.75 22.77
N ASP A 34 26.92 22.88 23.44
CA ASP A 34 26.88 24.21 22.81
C ASP A 34 27.84 24.31 21.60
N GLU A 35 29.03 23.69 21.66
CA GLU A 35 29.99 23.63 20.54
C GLU A 35 29.42 22.91 19.31
N THR A 36 28.73 21.78 19.52
CA THR A 36 28.05 21.06 18.43
C THR A 36 27.00 21.95 17.77
N LEU A 37 26.18 22.65 18.56
CA LEU A 37 25.15 23.56 18.03
C LEU A 37 25.77 24.68 17.19
N ILE A 38 26.88 25.27 17.65
CA ILE A 38 27.60 26.32 16.92
C ILE A 38 28.11 25.80 15.57
N ARG A 39 28.74 24.62 15.55
CA ARG A 39 29.27 24.03 14.31
C ARG A 39 28.19 23.65 13.32
N VAL A 40 27.09 23.06 13.80
CA VAL A 40 25.94 22.71 12.95
C VAL A 40 25.30 23.97 12.36
N LEU A 41 25.09 25.02 13.16
CA LEU A 41 24.57 26.30 12.68
C LEU A 41 25.51 26.95 11.65
N ALA A 42 26.82 26.93 11.88
CA ALA A 42 27.81 27.42 10.94
C ALA A 42 27.76 26.66 9.59
N ALA A 43 27.59 25.33 9.64
CA ALA A 43 27.44 24.50 8.44
C ALA A 43 26.12 24.73 7.69
N LEU A 44 25.09 25.23 8.38
CA LEU A 44 23.84 25.72 7.77
C LEU A 44 23.96 27.17 7.25
N GLY A 45 25.15 27.77 7.30
CA GLY A 45 25.43 29.12 6.80
C GLY A 45 25.08 30.25 7.78
N VAL A 46 24.91 29.94 9.07
CA VAL A 46 24.61 30.94 10.11
C VAL A 46 25.90 31.47 10.72
N ASP A 47 26.08 32.79 10.75
CA ASP A 47 27.19 33.41 11.47
C ASP A 47 26.89 33.43 12.97
N VAL A 48 27.62 32.63 13.74
CA VAL A 48 27.43 32.46 15.18
C VAL A 48 28.64 33.01 15.92
N ASP A 49 28.47 34.16 16.59
CA ASP A 49 29.41 34.63 17.63
C ASP A 49 29.02 34.01 18.99
N PRO A 50 29.79 33.03 19.51
CA PRO A 50 29.45 32.32 20.74
C PRO A 50 29.48 33.21 22.00
N GLN A 51 30.15 34.37 21.93
CA GLN A 51 30.37 35.25 23.08
C GLN A 51 29.48 36.51 23.04
N GLY A 52 28.75 36.76 21.95
CA GLY A 52 27.97 37.96 21.73
C GLY A 52 26.45 37.76 21.79
N VAL A 53 25.80 38.19 22.88
CA VAL A 53 24.33 38.28 22.98
C VAL A 53 23.72 39.09 21.83
N ALA A 54 24.42 40.13 21.36
CA ALA A 54 23.99 40.96 20.25
C ALA A 54 24.02 40.21 18.90
N GLY A 55 25.06 39.40 18.66
CA GLY A 55 25.18 38.59 17.44
C GLY A 55 24.08 37.53 17.36
N LEU A 56 23.87 36.78 18.44
CA LEU A 56 22.82 35.75 18.52
C LEU A 56 21.40 36.33 18.37
N THR A 57 21.13 37.50 18.97
CA THR A 57 19.85 38.21 18.78
C THR A 57 19.65 38.59 17.32
N THR A 58 20.68 39.14 16.68
CA THR A 58 20.62 39.55 15.26
C THR A 58 20.38 38.34 14.34
N ALA A 59 21.09 37.24 14.55
CA ALA A 59 20.92 36.00 13.79
C ALA A 59 19.51 35.40 13.97
N LEU A 60 18.96 35.46 15.19
CA LEU A 60 17.61 35.00 15.47
C LEU A 60 16.55 35.87 14.78
N GLU A 61 16.70 37.20 14.85
CA GLU A 61 15.84 38.14 14.11
C GLU A 61 15.90 37.88 12.59
N ASP A 62 17.10 37.61 12.06
CA ASP A 62 17.30 37.28 10.64
C ASP A 62 16.55 35.99 10.24
N ALA A 63 16.67 34.94 11.05
CA ALA A 63 15.96 33.67 10.85
C ALA A 63 14.43 33.86 10.86
N GLU A 64 13.89 34.68 11.76
CA GLU A 64 12.46 34.98 11.85
C GLU A 64 11.95 35.84 10.67
N LEU A 65 12.81 36.66 10.07
CA LEU A 65 12.49 37.53 8.93
C LEU A 65 12.71 36.84 7.57
N ALA A 66 13.58 35.82 7.49
CA ALA A 66 13.94 35.15 6.24
C ALA A 66 12.73 34.66 5.40
N PRO A 67 11.68 34.02 5.97
CA PRO A 67 10.50 33.65 5.19
C PRO A 67 9.75 34.83 4.58
N TRP A 68 9.77 36.00 5.24
CA TRP A 68 9.06 37.21 4.80
C TRP A 68 9.78 37.95 3.67
N ARG A 69 11.08 37.72 3.49
CA ARG A 69 11.86 38.30 2.39
C ARG A 69 11.46 37.72 1.03
N ARG A 70 10.93 36.49 1.00
CA ARG A 70 10.47 35.82 -0.23
C ARG A 70 8.99 36.06 -0.48
N VAL A 71 8.64 36.26 -1.74
CA VAL A 71 7.23 36.35 -2.18
C VAL A 71 6.56 34.98 -2.07
N LEU A 72 7.25 33.90 -2.43
CA LEU A 72 6.80 32.52 -2.31
C LEU A 72 7.86 31.67 -1.60
N PRO A 73 7.45 30.60 -0.87
CA PRO A 73 8.39 29.54 -0.51
C PRO A 73 8.97 28.90 -1.79
N PRO A 74 10.21 28.38 -1.77
CA PRO A 74 10.84 27.85 -2.97
C PRO A 74 10.16 26.57 -3.50
N THR A 75 9.67 25.73 -2.59
CA THR A 75 8.96 24.49 -2.89
C THR A 75 7.76 24.34 -1.98
N VAL A 76 6.68 23.78 -2.53
CA VAL A 76 5.42 23.49 -1.85
C VAL A 76 5.04 22.05 -2.17
N ALA A 77 4.60 21.29 -1.17
CA ALA A 77 3.96 20.00 -1.36
C ALA A 77 2.49 20.07 -0.93
N VAL A 78 1.63 19.45 -1.73
CA VAL A 78 0.20 19.27 -1.45
C VAL A 78 -0.20 17.82 -1.70
N ARG A 79 -1.30 17.39 -1.09
CA ARG A 79 -1.86 16.05 -1.28
C ARG A 79 -3.15 16.14 -2.07
N ARG A 80 -3.30 15.26 -3.05
CA ARG A 80 -4.55 15.15 -3.83
C ARG A 80 -5.75 14.94 -2.91
N GLY A 81 -6.86 15.61 -3.21
CA GLY A 81 -8.10 15.56 -2.44
C GLY A 81 -8.11 16.45 -1.19
N HIS A 82 -7.06 17.24 -0.95
CA HIS A 82 -6.99 18.16 0.18
C HIS A 82 -6.77 19.60 -0.30
N ARG A 83 -7.51 20.53 0.28
CA ARG A 83 -7.23 21.97 0.12
C ARG A 83 -6.02 22.34 0.95
N ALA A 84 -5.14 23.15 0.37
CA ALA A 84 -3.97 23.67 1.05
C ALA A 84 -3.86 25.17 0.83
N THR A 85 -3.11 25.86 1.70
CA THR A 85 -2.77 27.27 1.50
C THR A 85 -1.28 27.48 1.39
N VAL A 86 -0.87 28.40 0.52
CA VAL A 86 0.54 28.79 0.34
C VAL A 86 0.72 30.25 0.76
N PRO A 87 1.63 30.55 1.70
CA PRO A 87 1.86 31.93 2.12
C PRO A 87 2.52 32.74 1.00
N VAL A 88 2.01 33.96 0.79
CA VAL A 88 2.57 34.96 -0.12
C VAL A 88 2.86 36.23 0.65
N HIS A 89 4.10 36.73 0.56
CA HIS A 89 4.52 37.98 1.22
C HIS A 89 4.73 39.09 0.20
N VAL A 90 3.96 40.17 0.32
CA VAL A 90 4.01 41.34 -0.59
C VAL A 90 3.88 42.64 0.19
N ALA A 91 4.12 43.79 -0.44
CA ALA A 91 3.87 45.08 0.17
C ALA A 91 2.36 45.31 0.40
N PRO A 92 1.94 46.03 1.46
CA PRO A 92 0.54 46.38 1.67
C PRO A 92 -0.12 47.01 0.43
N GLY A 93 -1.32 46.56 0.08
CA GLY A 93 -2.07 47.08 -1.06
C GLY A 93 -1.60 46.60 -2.45
N THR A 94 -0.65 45.68 -2.51
CA THR A 94 -0.19 45.08 -3.77
C THR A 94 -1.26 44.14 -4.34
N GLU A 95 -1.67 44.34 -5.59
CA GLU A 95 -2.49 43.36 -6.32
C GLU A 95 -1.66 42.11 -6.66
N VAL A 96 -2.26 40.94 -6.44
CA VAL A 96 -1.64 39.64 -6.66
C VAL A 96 -2.51 38.81 -7.60
N THR A 97 -1.89 38.32 -8.68
CA THR A 97 -2.50 37.30 -9.55
C THR A 97 -1.63 36.05 -9.50
N ALA A 98 -2.26 34.89 -9.42
CA ALA A 98 -1.57 33.63 -9.20
C ALA A 98 -2.16 32.50 -10.04
N VAL A 99 -1.29 31.68 -10.63
CA VAL A 99 -1.67 30.52 -11.44
C VAL A 99 -0.76 29.34 -11.15
N VAL A 100 -1.26 28.13 -11.34
CA VAL A 100 -0.47 26.90 -11.39
C VAL A 100 -0.29 26.49 -12.84
N ARG A 101 0.97 26.37 -13.27
CA ARG A 101 1.36 25.68 -14.50
C ARG A 101 1.48 24.20 -14.20
N LEU A 102 0.61 23.40 -14.80
CA LEU A 102 0.58 21.94 -14.61
C LEU A 102 1.74 21.27 -15.36
N GLU A 103 2.09 20.05 -14.97
CA GLU A 103 3.22 19.28 -15.55
C GLU A 103 2.99 19.00 -17.04
N ASP A 104 1.73 18.82 -17.43
CA ASP A 104 1.29 18.55 -18.81
C ASP A 104 1.16 19.81 -19.68
N GLY A 105 1.45 21.00 -19.12
CA GLY A 105 1.33 22.29 -19.79
C GLY A 105 -0.01 23.01 -19.59
N GLY A 106 -0.96 22.42 -18.86
CA GLY A 106 -2.21 23.09 -18.48
C GLY A 106 -2.03 24.24 -17.48
N GLU A 107 -3.10 24.98 -17.22
CA GLU A 107 -3.11 26.13 -16.30
C GLU A 107 -4.34 26.13 -15.40
N CYS A 108 -4.15 26.44 -14.11
CA CYS A 108 -5.22 26.61 -13.14
C CYS A 108 -5.06 27.94 -12.40
N GLY A 109 -6.09 28.79 -12.41
CA GLY A 109 -6.08 30.05 -11.64
C GLY A 109 -6.21 29.80 -10.13
N LEU A 110 -5.55 30.62 -9.31
CA LEU A 110 -5.60 30.55 -7.85
C LEU A 110 -6.28 31.79 -7.26
N SER A 111 -7.06 31.58 -6.20
CA SER A 111 -7.61 32.66 -5.36
C SER A 111 -6.66 33.04 -4.23
N THR A 112 -6.70 34.30 -3.83
CA THR A 112 -5.96 34.84 -2.68
C THR A 112 -6.93 35.21 -1.56
N THR A 113 -6.56 34.96 -0.31
CA THR A 113 -7.30 35.47 0.85
C THR A 113 -7.06 36.98 1.08
N THR A 114 -7.87 37.59 1.95
CA THR A 114 -7.53 38.92 2.51
C THR A 114 -6.27 38.84 3.39
N PRO A 115 -5.51 39.95 3.54
CA PRO A 115 -4.32 39.99 4.39
C PRO A 115 -4.56 39.47 5.81
N LEU A 116 -3.68 38.57 6.25
CA LEU A 116 -3.69 37.97 7.58
C LEU A 116 -2.68 38.69 8.49
N GLY A 117 -3.17 39.28 9.59
CA GLY A 117 -2.33 39.91 10.62
C GLY A 117 -1.90 41.36 10.31
N GLN A 118 -1.06 41.92 11.19
CA GLN A 118 -0.51 43.27 11.02
C GLN A 118 0.70 43.25 10.06
N PRO A 119 0.94 44.33 9.28
CA PRO A 119 2.15 44.46 8.48
C PRO A 119 3.41 44.28 9.32
N ARG A 120 4.41 43.57 8.79
CA ARG A 120 5.72 43.37 9.42
C ARG A 120 6.76 44.22 8.69
N LEU A 121 7.62 44.91 9.44
CA LEU A 121 8.75 45.64 8.87
C LEU A 121 9.89 44.66 8.59
N VAL A 122 10.27 44.54 7.32
CA VAL A 122 11.32 43.63 6.82
C VAL A 122 12.28 44.45 5.99
N ASP A 123 13.54 44.56 6.44
CA ASP A 123 14.59 45.34 5.77
C ASP A 123 14.17 46.78 5.40
N GLY A 124 13.39 47.42 6.29
CA GLY A 124 12.88 48.78 6.13
C GLY A 124 11.63 48.92 5.25
N GLN A 125 11.04 47.81 4.78
CA GLN A 125 9.80 47.79 4.00
C GLN A 125 8.69 47.06 4.75
N GLU A 126 7.47 47.61 4.73
CA GLU A 126 6.31 46.89 5.26
C GLU A 126 5.91 45.74 4.32
N ARG A 127 5.66 44.57 4.90
CA ARG A 127 5.14 43.38 4.20
C ARG A 127 3.92 42.83 4.90
N VAL A 128 2.97 42.33 4.12
CA VAL A 128 1.78 41.60 4.57
C VAL A 128 1.79 40.18 4.03
N ARG A 129 1.14 39.26 4.75
CA ARG A 129 0.94 37.89 4.31
C ARG A 129 -0.48 37.73 3.74
N LEU A 130 -0.55 37.18 2.53
CA LEU A 130 -1.75 36.60 1.92
C LEU A 130 -1.58 35.08 1.88
N ASP A 131 -2.68 34.33 1.78
CA ASP A 131 -2.63 32.90 1.50
C ASP A 131 -3.22 32.63 0.10
N LEU A 132 -2.51 31.88 -0.74
CA LEU A 132 -3.04 31.32 -1.98
C LEU A 132 -3.78 30.03 -1.68
N GLU A 133 -5.02 29.90 -2.16
CA GLU A 133 -5.80 28.68 -2.02
C GLU A 133 -5.45 27.70 -3.15
N ILE A 134 -4.85 26.56 -2.79
CA ILE A 134 -4.57 25.47 -3.72
C ILE A 134 -5.78 24.54 -3.77
N PRO A 135 -6.36 24.28 -4.96
CA PRO A 135 -7.53 23.43 -5.08
C PRO A 135 -7.22 21.95 -4.80
N ASP A 136 -8.24 21.20 -4.39
CA ASP A 136 -8.13 19.80 -3.97
C ASP A 136 -8.12 18.80 -5.14
N ASP A 137 -8.39 19.25 -6.36
CA ASP A 137 -8.51 18.45 -7.57
C ASP A 137 -7.29 18.52 -8.51
N LEU A 138 -6.17 19.09 -8.06
CA LEU A 138 -4.93 19.10 -8.83
C LEU A 138 -4.49 17.66 -9.20
N PRO A 139 -4.07 17.41 -10.45
CA PRO A 139 -3.53 16.12 -10.85
C PRO A 139 -2.24 15.82 -10.08
N LEU A 140 -1.86 14.54 -9.99
CA LEU A 140 -0.56 14.17 -9.43
C LEU A 140 0.55 14.66 -10.35
N GLY A 141 1.61 15.25 -9.80
CA GLY A 141 2.74 15.68 -10.62
C GLY A 141 3.59 16.82 -10.07
N TRP A 142 4.53 17.24 -10.92
CA TRP A 142 5.46 18.35 -10.71
C TRP A 142 4.95 19.59 -11.44
N HIS A 143 4.42 20.54 -10.70
CA HIS A 143 3.81 21.77 -11.18
C HIS A 143 4.65 22.99 -10.79
N ARG A 144 4.27 24.16 -11.28
CA ARG A 144 4.88 25.44 -10.92
C ARG A 144 3.82 26.45 -10.53
N ILE A 145 3.93 27.04 -9.35
CA ILE A 145 3.15 28.22 -8.97
C ILE A 145 3.84 29.43 -9.59
N GLU A 146 3.06 30.31 -10.21
CA GLU A 146 3.49 31.60 -10.73
C GLU A 146 2.66 32.70 -10.05
N VAL A 147 3.32 33.63 -9.38
CA VAL A 147 2.71 34.80 -8.74
C VAL A 147 3.22 36.07 -9.41
N CYS A 148 2.31 36.87 -9.93
CA CYS A 148 2.59 38.20 -10.44
C CYS A 148 2.11 39.24 -9.42
N SER A 149 3.03 40.06 -8.93
CA SER A 149 2.76 41.15 -7.97
C SER A 149 2.79 42.52 -8.65
N GLY A 150 2.07 43.49 -8.09
CA GLY A 150 2.06 44.90 -8.53
C GLY A 150 3.46 45.44 -8.84
N GLY A 151 3.67 45.86 -10.10
CA GLY A 151 4.99 46.20 -10.67
C GLY A 151 5.42 45.30 -11.84
N GLY A 152 4.76 44.17 -12.07
CA GLY A 152 5.00 43.28 -13.22
C GLY A 152 6.05 42.19 -12.98
N SER A 153 6.54 42.04 -11.75
CA SER A 153 7.49 40.98 -11.38
C SER A 153 6.77 39.63 -11.22
N THR A 154 7.33 38.59 -11.82
CA THR A 154 6.87 37.19 -11.68
C THR A 154 7.78 36.44 -10.73
N HIS A 155 7.18 35.77 -9.75
CA HIS A 155 7.83 34.91 -8.78
C HIS A 155 7.32 33.48 -8.97
N THR A 156 8.20 32.48 -8.81
CA THR A 156 7.83 31.09 -9.03
C THR A 156 8.23 30.18 -7.89
N ALA A 157 7.47 29.11 -7.70
CA ALA A 157 7.76 28.04 -6.75
C ALA A 157 7.47 26.68 -7.38
N THR A 158 8.24 25.66 -7.01
CA THR A 158 7.94 24.27 -7.36
C THR A 158 6.73 23.81 -6.54
N LEU A 159 5.74 23.20 -7.19
CA LEU A 159 4.56 22.62 -6.52
C LEU A 159 4.49 21.13 -6.81
N ILE A 160 4.52 20.30 -5.78
CA ILE A 160 4.42 18.85 -5.88
C ILE A 160 3.01 18.46 -5.42
N CYS A 161 2.22 17.85 -6.30
CA CYS A 161 0.96 17.22 -5.92
C CYS A 161 1.17 15.71 -5.82
N ALA A 162 1.17 15.20 -4.59
CA ALA A 162 1.40 13.79 -4.26
C ALA A 162 0.10 13.06 -3.91
N PRO A 163 0.05 11.72 -4.03
CA PRO A 163 -1.08 10.95 -3.55
C PRO A 163 -1.24 11.13 -2.03
N ASN A 164 -2.47 11.11 -1.53
CA ASN A 164 -2.69 11.13 -0.09
C ASN A 164 -2.13 9.87 0.60
N ARG A 165 -2.19 8.73 -0.10
CA ARG A 165 -1.74 7.42 0.34
C ARG A 165 -1.34 6.59 -0.88
N LEU A 166 -0.24 5.85 -0.79
CA LEU A 166 0.17 4.89 -1.81
C LEU A 166 -0.87 3.79 -2.00
N THR A 167 -1.30 3.56 -3.23
CA THR A 167 -2.22 2.47 -3.58
C THR A 167 -1.50 1.14 -3.83
N THR A 168 -0.18 1.21 -4.07
CA THR A 168 0.67 0.08 -4.45
C THR A 168 0.74 -1.04 -3.41
N VAL A 169 0.47 -0.74 -2.13
CA VAL A 169 0.44 -1.74 -1.04
C VAL A 169 -0.88 -2.52 -0.96
N ALA A 170 -1.96 -2.04 -1.59
CA ALA A 170 -3.29 -2.63 -1.45
C ALA A 170 -3.36 -4.15 -1.78
N PRO A 171 -2.70 -4.66 -2.85
CA PRO A 171 -2.70 -6.09 -3.16
C PRO A 171 -2.09 -6.97 -2.04
N PHE A 172 -1.12 -6.43 -1.29
CA PHE A 172 -0.44 -7.15 -0.21
C PHE A 172 -1.18 -7.04 1.13
N LEU A 173 -2.02 -6.01 1.30
CA LEU A 173 -2.98 -5.95 2.39
C LEU A 173 -4.17 -6.89 2.18
N ALA A 174 -4.55 -7.12 0.92
CA ALA A 174 -5.59 -8.08 0.55
C ALA A 174 -5.08 -9.52 0.63
N ARG A 175 -3.90 -9.79 0.07
CA ARG A 175 -3.22 -11.10 0.17
C ARG A 175 -1.76 -10.90 0.54
N ARG A 176 -1.42 -11.25 1.79
CA ARG A 176 -0.03 -11.20 2.30
C ARG A 176 0.93 -11.88 1.33
N GLY A 177 2.05 -11.21 1.07
CA GLY A 177 3.12 -11.72 0.23
C GLY A 177 4.35 -12.08 1.04
N TRP A 178 5.20 -12.94 0.49
CA TRP A 178 6.52 -13.17 1.06
C TRP A 178 7.59 -13.13 -0.02
N GLY A 179 8.84 -13.00 0.38
CA GLY A 179 9.95 -12.96 -0.55
C GLY A 179 11.26 -13.29 0.13
N VAL A 180 12.34 -13.27 -0.66
CA VAL A 180 13.67 -13.68 -0.21
C VAL A 180 14.61 -12.48 -0.16
N ALA A 181 15.26 -12.24 0.98
CA ALA A 181 16.37 -11.29 1.05
C ALA A 181 17.69 -11.98 0.69
N ALA A 182 18.39 -11.43 -0.30
CA ALA A 182 19.68 -11.91 -0.75
C ALA A 182 20.71 -10.77 -0.85
N GLN A 183 21.90 -11.03 -0.35
CA GLN A 183 23.06 -10.18 -0.59
C GLN A 183 23.63 -10.55 -1.97
N GLY A 184 23.05 -9.98 -3.04
CA GLY A 184 23.32 -10.37 -4.43
C GLY A 184 24.81 -10.59 -4.77
N TYR A 185 25.72 -9.74 -4.30
CA TYR A 185 27.17 -9.90 -4.55
C TYR A 185 27.76 -11.20 -3.98
N SER A 186 27.14 -11.80 -2.94
CA SER A 186 27.62 -13.02 -2.30
C SER A 186 27.08 -14.31 -2.94
N VAL A 187 26.12 -14.21 -3.85
CA VAL A 187 25.44 -15.34 -4.47
C VAL A 187 25.89 -15.43 -5.93
N THR A 188 26.73 -16.43 -6.24
CA THR A 188 27.32 -16.59 -7.58
C THR A 188 26.76 -17.82 -8.29
N SER A 189 26.82 -17.84 -9.61
CA SER A 189 26.62 -19.02 -10.46
C SER A 189 27.92 -19.44 -11.14
N GLU A 190 27.89 -20.52 -11.91
CA GLU A 190 29.01 -20.91 -12.79
C GLU A 190 29.36 -19.81 -13.82
N GLY A 191 28.40 -18.93 -14.14
CA GLY A 191 28.59 -17.83 -15.09
C GLY A 191 29.11 -16.53 -14.48
N SER A 192 29.14 -16.41 -13.14
CA SER A 192 29.60 -15.21 -12.44
C SER A 192 31.11 -15.01 -12.56
N TRP A 193 31.56 -13.77 -12.40
CA TRP A 193 32.98 -13.41 -12.50
C TRP A 193 33.55 -13.08 -11.11
N GLY A 194 33.40 -14.01 -10.15
CA GLY A 194 33.89 -13.85 -8.77
C GLY A 194 33.03 -12.94 -7.87
N VAL A 195 31.91 -12.44 -8.37
CA VAL A 195 30.90 -11.66 -7.65
C VAL A 195 29.54 -11.93 -8.28
N GLY A 196 28.49 -11.99 -7.46
CA GLY A 196 27.12 -12.18 -7.95
C GLY A 196 26.60 -10.94 -8.67
N ASP A 197 25.91 -11.16 -9.80
CA ASP A 197 25.37 -10.10 -10.65
C ASP A 197 23.83 -10.15 -10.76
N VAL A 198 23.21 -9.26 -11.54
CA VAL A 198 21.72 -9.21 -11.61
C VAL A 198 21.10 -10.41 -12.30
N VAL A 199 21.87 -11.16 -13.09
CA VAL A 199 21.40 -12.40 -13.71
C VAL A 199 21.33 -13.52 -12.68
N ASP A 200 22.27 -13.55 -11.72
CA ASP A 200 22.21 -14.42 -10.55
C ASP A 200 21.01 -14.08 -9.67
N ALA A 201 20.79 -12.79 -9.40
CA ALA A 201 19.65 -12.32 -8.62
C ALA A 201 18.31 -12.71 -9.26
N ALA A 202 18.20 -12.63 -10.60
CA ALA A 202 17.02 -13.08 -11.33
C ALA A 202 16.79 -14.60 -11.19
N ALA A 203 17.86 -15.39 -11.21
CA ALA A 203 17.76 -16.85 -11.04
C ALA A 203 17.37 -17.25 -9.60
N VAL A 204 17.84 -16.51 -8.59
CA VAL A 204 17.35 -16.64 -7.20
C VAL A 204 15.85 -16.31 -7.13
N ALA A 205 15.42 -15.24 -7.81
CA ALA A 205 14.03 -14.84 -7.86
C ALA A 205 13.14 -15.90 -8.52
N GLU A 206 13.55 -16.43 -9.68
CA GLU A 206 12.85 -17.50 -10.40
C GLU A 206 12.70 -18.74 -9.52
N HIS A 207 13.77 -19.18 -8.85
CA HIS A 207 13.70 -20.33 -7.96
C HIS A 207 12.75 -20.10 -6.78
N ALA A 208 12.81 -18.93 -6.12
CA ALA A 208 11.89 -18.62 -5.03
C ALA A 208 10.43 -18.51 -5.50
N ALA A 209 10.19 -18.02 -6.72
CA ALA A 209 8.86 -17.90 -7.32
C ALA A 209 8.19 -19.27 -7.55
N ASP A 210 8.95 -20.33 -7.85
CA ASP A 210 8.45 -21.70 -7.95
C ASP A 210 7.76 -22.17 -6.65
N HIS A 211 8.12 -21.57 -5.51
CA HIS A 211 7.53 -21.83 -4.19
C HIS A 211 6.46 -20.80 -3.77
N GLY A 212 6.10 -19.85 -4.65
CA GLY A 212 5.08 -18.84 -4.40
C GLY A 212 5.59 -17.52 -3.81
N ALA A 213 6.91 -17.28 -3.81
CA ALA A 213 7.46 -15.99 -3.43
C ALA A 213 7.00 -14.88 -4.38
N ASP A 214 6.76 -13.69 -3.84
CA ASP A 214 6.31 -12.50 -4.53
C ASP A 214 7.43 -11.49 -4.80
N PHE A 215 8.59 -11.64 -4.17
CA PHE A 215 9.74 -10.74 -4.38
C PHE A 215 11.11 -11.33 -4.02
N VAL A 216 12.16 -10.70 -4.54
CA VAL A 216 13.54 -10.80 -4.04
C VAL A 216 14.01 -9.42 -3.58
N LEU A 217 14.43 -9.29 -2.32
CA LEU A 217 15.04 -8.08 -1.77
C LEU A 217 16.56 -8.15 -1.91
N LEU A 218 17.13 -7.15 -2.59
CA LEU A 218 18.56 -7.02 -2.79
C LEU A 218 19.14 -5.90 -1.94
N HIS A 219 20.41 -6.04 -1.59
CA HIS A 219 21.26 -4.96 -1.08
C HIS A 219 21.25 -3.73 -2.02
N PRO A 220 21.72 -2.56 -1.53
CA PRO A 220 21.82 -1.39 -2.39
C PRO A 220 22.72 -1.63 -3.61
N LEU A 221 22.20 -1.38 -4.80
CA LEU A 221 22.89 -1.63 -6.09
C LEU A 221 23.65 -0.41 -6.62
N HIS A 222 23.89 0.56 -5.74
CA HIS A 222 24.47 1.87 -6.02
C HIS A 222 25.87 1.79 -6.63
N ALA A 223 26.24 2.81 -7.39
CA ALA A 223 27.58 2.93 -7.95
C ALA A 223 28.63 3.01 -6.83
N ILE A 224 29.68 2.20 -6.99
CA ILE A 224 30.91 2.22 -6.20
C ILE A 224 32.07 2.71 -7.08
N GLU A 225 33.30 2.75 -6.57
CA GLU A 225 34.45 3.30 -7.31
C GLU A 225 34.62 2.60 -8.67
N PRO A 226 34.82 3.39 -9.74
CA PRO A 226 35.21 2.83 -11.02
C PRO A 226 36.65 2.29 -10.94
N GLY A 227 36.94 1.31 -11.78
CA GLY A 227 38.30 0.76 -11.92
C GLY A 227 38.63 -0.37 -10.95
N PRO A 228 39.93 -0.55 -10.61
CA PRO A 228 40.44 -1.78 -9.99
C PRO A 228 40.24 -1.88 -8.47
N HIS A 229 39.78 -0.82 -7.79
CA HIS A 229 39.67 -0.76 -6.33
C HIS A 229 38.26 -0.34 -5.86
N PRO A 230 37.22 -1.12 -6.17
CA PRO A 230 35.86 -0.87 -5.69
C PRO A 230 35.72 -1.01 -4.16
N THR A 231 34.88 -0.20 -3.49
CA THR A 231 34.54 -0.47 -2.08
C THR A 231 33.81 -1.81 -1.92
N ASP A 232 33.92 -2.37 -0.70
CA ASP A 232 33.15 -3.53 -0.29
C ASP A 232 31.73 -3.20 0.21
N SER A 233 31.52 -2.04 0.84
CA SER A 233 30.26 -1.69 1.50
C SER A 233 29.24 -1.10 0.52
N PRO A 234 28.07 -1.74 0.32
CA PRO A 234 27.02 -1.17 -0.52
C PRO A 234 26.33 0.06 0.11
N TYR A 235 26.54 0.30 1.41
CA TYR A 235 26.06 1.48 2.15
C TYR A 235 27.05 2.66 2.13
N SER A 236 28.17 2.49 1.43
CA SER A 236 29.19 3.52 1.22
C SER A 236 29.38 3.83 -0.27
N PRO A 237 28.32 4.13 -1.04
CA PRO A 237 28.44 4.32 -2.48
C PRO A 237 29.07 5.66 -2.86
N VAL A 238 29.58 5.73 -4.09
CA VAL A 238 30.01 6.99 -4.70
C VAL A 238 28.85 7.74 -5.35
N SER A 239 27.73 7.06 -5.66
CA SER A 239 26.49 7.72 -6.03
C SER A 239 25.28 6.85 -5.69
N ARG A 240 24.25 7.44 -5.09
CA ARG A 240 22.96 6.76 -4.84
C ARG A 240 22.00 6.78 -6.03
N ARG A 241 22.36 7.53 -7.08
CA ARG A 241 21.54 7.65 -8.29
C ARG A 241 21.92 6.60 -9.34
N PHE A 242 23.21 6.28 -9.45
CA PHE A 242 23.74 5.42 -10.50
C PHE A 242 24.06 4.01 -9.99
N LEU A 243 24.25 3.06 -10.90
CA LEU A 243 24.40 1.64 -10.61
C LEU A 243 25.86 1.20 -10.60
N SER A 244 26.20 0.19 -9.80
CA SER A 244 27.51 -0.46 -9.83
C SER A 244 27.75 -1.21 -11.13
N ALA A 245 28.96 -1.11 -11.69
CA ALA A 245 29.35 -1.90 -12.86
C ALA A 245 29.45 -3.40 -12.54
N LEU A 246 29.67 -3.78 -11.27
CA LEU A 246 29.77 -5.19 -10.84
C LEU A 246 28.45 -5.97 -11.02
N LEU A 247 27.35 -5.28 -11.31
CA LEU A 247 26.06 -5.88 -11.61
C LEU A 247 25.98 -6.46 -13.03
N ILE A 248 26.94 -6.16 -13.89
CA ILE A 248 26.86 -6.46 -15.32
C ILE A 248 27.43 -7.85 -15.59
N ARG A 249 26.60 -8.74 -16.15
CA ARG A 249 27.06 -9.95 -16.81
C ARG A 249 27.51 -9.64 -18.22
N VAL A 250 28.83 -9.58 -18.44
CA VAL A 250 29.42 -9.20 -19.73
C VAL A 250 28.94 -10.08 -20.89
N THR A 251 28.75 -11.38 -20.63
CA THR A 251 28.33 -12.35 -21.65
C THR A 251 26.87 -12.17 -22.10
N GLU A 252 26.05 -11.46 -21.32
CA GLU A 252 24.65 -11.14 -21.64
C GLU A 252 24.49 -9.78 -22.34
N ILE A 253 25.59 -9.07 -22.59
CA ILE A 253 25.53 -7.85 -23.41
C ILE A 253 25.36 -8.28 -24.87
N PRO A 254 24.32 -7.81 -25.60
CA PRO A 254 24.07 -8.25 -26.98
C PRO A 254 25.30 -8.12 -27.90
N GLU A 255 26.06 -7.04 -27.73
CA GLU A 255 27.26 -6.76 -28.52
C GLU A 255 28.43 -7.73 -28.23
N PHE A 256 28.40 -8.50 -27.13
CA PHE A 256 29.39 -9.54 -26.84
C PHE A 256 29.40 -10.64 -27.90
N ALA A 257 28.23 -11.03 -28.41
CA ALA A 257 28.10 -12.05 -29.43
C ALA A 257 28.70 -11.63 -30.79
N ALA A 258 28.86 -10.33 -31.02
CA ALA A 258 29.49 -9.78 -32.23
C ALA A 258 31.02 -9.83 -32.20
N LEU A 259 31.63 -10.09 -31.03
CA LEU A 259 33.09 -10.22 -30.92
C LEU A 259 33.59 -11.50 -31.61
N PRO A 260 34.84 -11.52 -32.12
CA PRO A 260 35.46 -12.75 -32.62
C PRO A 260 35.49 -13.87 -31.57
N ALA A 261 35.27 -15.12 -31.99
CA ALA A 261 35.15 -16.26 -31.07
C ALA A 261 36.36 -16.44 -30.13
N HIS A 262 37.58 -16.12 -30.59
CA HIS A 262 38.77 -16.21 -29.75
C HIS A 262 38.79 -15.17 -28.63
N GLU A 263 38.31 -13.95 -28.90
CA GLU A 263 38.19 -12.90 -27.88
C GLU A 263 37.08 -13.24 -26.89
N GLN A 264 35.93 -13.74 -27.37
CA GLN A 264 34.89 -14.21 -26.46
C GLN A 264 35.40 -15.30 -25.50
N ALA A 265 36.22 -16.24 -26.00
CA ALA A 265 36.82 -17.28 -25.17
C ALA A 265 37.83 -16.72 -24.15
N GLU A 266 38.66 -15.76 -24.57
CA GLU A 266 39.60 -15.07 -23.68
C GLU A 266 38.88 -14.33 -22.53
N LEU A 267 37.84 -13.58 -22.86
CA LEU A 267 37.04 -12.84 -21.87
C LEU A 267 36.31 -13.78 -20.90
N ARG A 268 35.69 -14.87 -21.41
CA ARG A 268 35.09 -15.90 -20.55
C ARG A 268 36.11 -16.53 -19.61
N ALA A 269 37.32 -16.82 -20.11
CA ALA A 269 38.39 -17.39 -19.29
C ALA A 269 38.89 -16.40 -18.21
N ALA A 270 38.86 -15.09 -18.47
CA ALA A 270 39.19 -14.09 -17.46
C ALA A 270 38.17 -14.06 -16.32
N GLY A 271 36.88 -14.10 -16.65
CA GLY A 271 35.80 -14.22 -15.66
C GLY A 271 35.89 -15.50 -14.85
N ALA A 272 36.09 -16.65 -15.52
CA ALA A 272 36.22 -17.95 -14.86
C ALA A 272 37.36 -17.99 -13.84
N ARG A 273 38.51 -17.35 -14.11
CA ARG A 273 39.61 -17.24 -13.14
C ARG A 273 39.23 -16.44 -11.89
N ALA A 274 38.43 -15.38 -12.04
CA ALA A 274 37.94 -14.62 -10.89
C ALA A 274 36.96 -15.46 -10.05
N GLN A 275 36.12 -16.26 -10.71
CA GLN A 275 35.22 -17.20 -10.04
C GLN A 275 35.98 -18.32 -9.30
N GLU A 276 36.98 -18.93 -9.94
CA GLU A 276 37.86 -19.91 -9.31
C GLU A 276 38.56 -19.33 -8.08
N ALA A 277 39.06 -18.09 -8.15
CA ALA A 277 39.70 -17.42 -7.03
C ALA A 277 38.75 -17.21 -5.82
N LEU A 278 37.47 -16.89 -6.06
CA LEU A 278 36.45 -16.82 -5.00
C LEU A 278 36.25 -18.20 -4.36
N LEU A 279 36.10 -19.25 -5.18
CA LEU A 279 35.86 -20.61 -4.68
C LEU A 279 37.06 -21.15 -3.88
N GLU A 280 38.29 -20.83 -4.28
CA GLU A 280 39.51 -21.23 -3.58
C GLU A 280 39.72 -20.44 -2.28
N SER A 281 39.45 -19.13 -2.29
CA SER A 281 39.68 -18.27 -1.12
C SER A 281 38.53 -18.28 -0.11
N GLY A 282 37.33 -18.68 -0.52
CA GLY A 282 36.11 -18.58 0.30
C GLY A 282 35.70 -17.14 0.59
N ARG A 283 36.11 -16.18 -0.24
CA ARG A 283 35.89 -14.75 -0.05
C ARG A 283 35.54 -14.07 -1.38
N VAL A 284 34.62 -13.10 -1.32
CA VAL A 284 34.34 -12.21 -2.47
C VAL A 284 35.49 -11.21 -2.60
N ASP A 285 36.22 -11.28 -3.72
CA ASP A 285 37.27 -10.32 -4.09
C ASP A 285 36.79 -9.45 -5.26
N ARG A 286 36.25 -8.27 -4.90
CA ARG A 286 35.76 -7.31 -5.90
C ARG A 286 36.86 -6.73 -6.77
N SER A 287 38.11 -6.69 -6.29
CA SER A 287 39.24 -6.19 -7.09
C SER A 287 39.61 -7.18 -8.18
N ALA A 288 39.60 -8.48 -7.88
CA ALA A 288 39.78 -9.54 -8.87
C ALA A 288 38.65 -9.54 -9.93
N ALA A 289 37.39 -9.40 -9.50
CA ALA A 289 36.25 -9.27 -10.40
C ALA A 289 36.37 -8.03 -11.31
N ALA A 290 36.70 -6.87 -10.73
CA ALA A 290 36.86 -5.61 -11.47
C ALA A 290 37.99 -5.68 -12.50
N ALA A 291 39.10 -6.36 -12.18
CA ALA A 291 40.23 -6.55 -13.08
C ALA A 291 39.87 -7.37 -14.34
N ALA A 292 38.91 -8.29 -14.24
CA ALA A 292 38.36 -9.00 -15.40
C ALA A 292 37.28 -8.17 -16.12
N LEU A 293 36.40 -7.51 -15.36
CA LEU A 293 35.22 -6.81 -15.85
C LEU A 293 35.57 -5.60 -16.73
N TRP A 294 36.38 -4.65 -16.24
CA TRP A 294 36.60 -3.38 -16.93
C TRP A 294 37.22 -3.53 -18.33
N PRO A 295 38.28 -4.36 -18.53
CA PRO A 295 38.80 -4.63 -19.86
C PRO A 295 37.76 -5.26 -20.79
N ALA A 296 36.94 -6.17 -20.28
CA ALA A 296 35.91 -6.85 -21.05
C ALA A 296 34.79 -5.89 -21.49
N LEU A 297 34.30 -5.03 -20.58
CA LEU A 297 33.34 -3.97 -20.89
C LEU A 297 33.88 -3.02 -21.96
N ARG A 298 35.13 -2.59 -21.83
CA ARG A 298 35.79 -1.73 -22.83
C ARG A 298 35.82 -2.39 -24.20
N ARG A 299 36.11 -3.70 -24.24
CA ARG A 299 36.17 -4.48 -25.48
C ARG A 299 34.80 -4.62 -26.13
N VAL A 300 33.76 -4.91 -25.35
CA VAL A 300 32.38 -5.00 -25.84
C VAL A 300 31.86 -3.65 -26.32
N TRP A 301 32.16 -2.56 -25.61
CA TRP A 301 31.77 -1.20 -26.02
C TRP A 301 32.31 -0.79 -27.40
N GLN A 302 33.48 -1.31 -27.81
CA GLN A 302 34.06 -1.07 -29.13
C GLN A 302 33.34 -1.81 -30.26
N ALA A 303 32.57 -2.86 -29.95
CA ALA A 303 31.78 -3.55 -30.95
C ALA A 303 30.63 -2.65 -31.44
N PRO A 304 30.33 -2.66 -32.76
CA PRO A 304 29.28 -1.81 -33.30
C PRO A 304 27.91 -2.23 -32.76
N ARG A 305 27.14 -1.25 -32.26
CA ARG A 305 25.72 -1.43 -31.90
C ARG A 305 24.84 -1.42 -33.15
N THR A 306 23.73 -2.15 -33.10
CA THR A 306 22.69 -2.04 -34.14
C THR A 306 22.02 -0.65 -34.09
N PRO A 307 21.40 -0.18 -35.18
CA PRO A 307 20.69 1.10 -35.19
C PRO A 307 19.64 1.22 -34.08
N GLU A 308 18.94 0.13 -33.78
CA GLU A 308 17.94 0.07 -32.71
C GLU A 308 18.59 0.26 -31.33
N ARG A 309 19.70 -0.45 -31.06
CA ARG A 309 20.45 -0.34 -29.81
C ARG A 309 21.06 1.05 -29.63
N GLU A 310 21.52 1.68 -30.69
CA GLU A 310 22.02 3.05 -30.66
C GLU A 310 20.89 4.05 -30.34
N ALA A 311 19.69 3.83 -30.88
CA ALA A 311 18.52 4.64 -30.56
C ALA A 311 18.09 4.50 -29.09
N ASP A 312 18.13 3.28 -28.55
CA ASP A 312 17.84 2.99 -27.15
C ASP A 312 18.85 3.66 -26.21
N TYR A 313 20.15 3.58 -26.53
CA TYR A 313 21.19 4.26 -25.79
C TYR A 313 21.01 5.79 -25.81
N ALA A 314 20.69 6.35 -26.97
CA ALA A 314 20.39 7.78 -27.09
C ALA A 314 19.14 8.18 -26.28
N ALA A 315 18.12 7.33 -26.20
CA ALA A 315 16.93 7.55 -25.38
C ALA A 315 17.25 7.51 -23.87
N PHE A 316 18.06 6.55 -23.43
CA PHE A 316 18.57 6.48 -22.05
C PHE A 316 19.31 7.76 -21.65
N ARG A 317 20.24 8.22 -22.50
CA ARG A 317 20.99 9.47 -22.25
C ARG A 317 20.07 10.69 -22.11
N ARG A 318 19.09 10.84 -22.99
CA ARG A 318 18.10 11.94 -22.88
C ARG A 318 17.28 11.87 -21.60
N ARG A 319 16.90 10.66 -21.17
CA ARG A 319 16.14 10.44 -19.93
C ARG A 319 16.96 10.78 -18.68
N GLN A 320 18.24 10.43 -18.66
CA GLN A 320 19.11 10.67 -17.50
C GLN A 320 19.66 12.10 -17.42
N GLY A 321 19.78 12.79 -18.55
CA GLY A 321 20.18 14.20 -18.60
C GLY A 321 21.62 14.44 -18.12
N THR A 322 21.89 15.66 -17.69
CA THR A 322 23.25 16.13 -17.36
C THR A 322 23.86 15.40 -16.18
N GLY A 323 23.07 14.91 -15.23
CA GLY A 323 23.59 14.14 -14.10
C GLY A 323 24.37 12.89 -14.53
N LEU A 324 23.97 12.23 -15.62
CA LEU A 324 24.72 11.11 -16.18
C LEU A 324 26.02 11.56 -16.84
N ASP A 325 25.98 12.71 -17.53
CA ASP A 325 27.17 13.29 -18.16
C ASP A 325 28.24 13.66 -17.11
N ASP A 326 27.81 14.21 -15.98
CA ASP A 326 28.68 14.60 -14.88
C ASP A 326 29.20 13.38 -14.12
N PHE A 327 28.38 12.37 -13.85
CA PHE A 327 28.84 11.12 -13.23
C PHE A 327 29.90 10.40 -14.09
N ALA A 328 29.68 10.37 -15.41
CA ALA A 328 30.64 9.78 -16.33
C ALA A 328 31.95 10.58 -16.38
N LEU A 329 31.88 11.92 -16.36
CA LEU A 329 33.07 12.78 -16.29
C LEU A 329 33.83 12.57 -14.97
N TRP A 330 33.13 12.54 -13.84
CA TRP A 330 33.72 12.25 -12.53
C TRP A 330 34.46 10.92 -12.54
N SER A 331 33.87 9.89 -13.17
CA SER A 331 34.49 8.57 -13.26
C SER A 331 35.85 8.62 -13.98
N VAL A 332 35.94 9.37 -15.09
CA VAL A 332 37.21 9.57 -15.82
C VAL A 332 38.23 10.32 -14.95
N LEU A 333 37.83 11.42 -14.32
CA LEU A 333 38.70 12.21 -13.44
C LEU A 333 39.21 11.38 -12.25
N ARG A 334 38.35 10.52 -11.69
CA ARG A 334 38.70 9.63 -10.59
C ARG A 334 39.76 8.61 -11.01
N LEU A 335 39.59 7.99 -12.18
CA LEU A 335 40.54 7.01 -12.72
C LEU A 335 41.90 7.66 -13.03
N ASP A 336 41.91 8.86 -13.63
CA ASP A 336 43.14 9.61 -13.89
C ASP A 336 43.89 9.94 -12.57
N ALA A 337 43.14 10.29 -11.51
CA ALA A 337 43.71 10.53 -10.18
C ALA A 337 44.32 9.26 -9.57
N GLN A 338 43.62 8.12 -9.63
CA GLN A 338 44.12 6.82 -9.14
C GLN A 338 45.36 6.34 -9.90
N ALA A 339 45.42 6.60 -11.21
CA ALA A 339 46.57 6.25 -12.03
C ALA A 339 47.82 7.09 -11.67
N ALA A 340 47.63 8.36 -11.29
CA ALA A 340 48.71 9.22 -10.84
C ALA A 340 49.20 8.86 -9.43
N ASP A 341 48.26 8.62 -8.51
CA ASP A 341 48.52 8.15 -7.15
C ASP A 341 47.30 7.34 -6.65
N PRO A 342 47.47 6.03 -6.38
CA PRO A 342 46.37 5.20 -5.88
C PRO A 342 45.74 5.70 -4.58
N SER A 343 46.47 6.47 -3.78
CA SER A 343 45.99 7.11 -2.54
C SER A 343 45.38 8.50 -2.75
N SER A 344 45.37 9.00 -4.00
CA SER A 344 44.85 10.32 -4.34
C SER A 344 43.37 10.44 -4.01
N ALA A 345 43.02 11.56 -3.37
CA ALA A 345 41.64 11.93 -3.11
C ALA A 345 40.87 12.16 -4.41
N ALA A 346 39.57 11.93 -4.37
CA ALA A 346 38.68 12.22 -5.50
C ALA A 346 38.66 13.72 -5.84
N PRO A 347 38.18 14.11 -7.04
CA PRO A 347 37.97 15.51 -7.40
C PRO A 347 37.19 16.25 -6.30
N HIS A 348 37.78 17.34 -5.79
CA HIS A 348 37.22 18.04 -4.63
C HIS A 348 36.11 19.02 -5.05
N PRO A 349 34.94 19.03 -4.39
CA PRO A 349 33.80 19.89 -4.76
C PRO A 349 34.06 21.40 -4.59
N GLN A 350 35.17 21.79 -3.95
CA GLN A 350 35.57 23.19 -3.77
C GLN A 350 36.68 23.64 -4.74
N ASP A 351 37.13 22.77 -5.65
CA ASP A 351 38.11 23.16 -6.69
C ASP A 351 37.36 23.78 -7.90
N PRO A 352 37.40 25.11 -8.08
CA PRO A 352 36.62 25.79 -9.11
C PRO A 352 37.02 25.40 -10.54
N ASP A 353 38.23 24.87 -10.76
CA ASP A 353 38.67 24.44 -12.08
C ASP A 353 38.12 23.04 -12.42
N ARG A 354 37.90 22.19 -11.40
CA ARG A 354 37.59 20.76 -11.55
C ARG A 354 36.17 20.36 -11.17
N VAL A 355 35.29 21.29 -10.77
CA VAL A 355 33.84 21.05 -10.57
C VAL A 355 33.09 20.93 -11.90
N PRO A 356 31.84 20.41 -11.93
CA PRO A 356 31.02 20.41 -13.14
C PRO A 356 30.92 21.82 -13.74
N GLY A 357 31.19 21.96 -15.04
CA GLY A 357 31.25 23.26 -15.74
C GLY A 357 32.54 24.07 -15.51
N GLY A 358 33.46 23.60 -14.68
CA GLY A 358 34.79 24.21 -14.47
C GLY A 358 35.71 24.06 -15.69
N PRO A 359 36.65 24.99 -15.93
CA PRO A 359 37.53 24.98 -17.10
C PRO A 359 38.28 23.66 -17.34
N GLU A 360 38.85 23.04 -16.30
CA GLU A 360 39.59 21.78 -16.41
C GLU A 360 38.64 20.59 -16.62
N ALA A 361 37.51 20.57 -15.91
CA ALA A 361 36.48 19.54 -16.07
C ALA A 361 35.94 19.51 -17.51
N GLU A 362 35.62 20.68 -18.08
CA GLU A 362 35.12 20.78 -19.46
C GLU A 362 36.20 20.50 -20.51
N ARG A 363 37.47 20.84 -20.22
CA ARG A 363 38.61 20.42 -21.06
C ARG A 363 38.71 18.90 -21.12
N VAL A 364 38.68 18.22 -19.98
CA VAL A 364 38.70 16.75 -19.91
C VAL A 364 37.47 16.16 -20.60
N ARG A 365 36.29 16.73 -20.41
CA ARG A 365 35.05 16.30 -21.08
C ARG A 365 35.19 16.28 -22.60
N ALA A 366 35.81 17.33 -23.17
CA ALA A 366 36.01 17.44 -24.61
C ALA A 366 37.15 16.54 -25.13
N GLU A 367 38.30 16.53 -24.45
CA GLU A 367 39.48 15.77 -24.88
C GLU A 367 39.32 14.25 -24.70
N ARG A 368 38.52 13.82 -23.72
CA ARG A 368 38.30 12.40 -23.35
C ARG A 368 36.86 11.96 -23.61
N ALA A 369 36.22 12.49 -24.65
CA ALA A 369 34.81 12.27 -24.94
C ALA A 369 34.41 10.78 -25.05
N ASP A 370 35.26 9.93 -25.62
CA ASP A 370 35.04 8.49 -25.75
C ASP A 370 35.10 7.73 -24.41
N ASP A 371 35.90 8.23 -23.45
CA ASP A 371 35.97 7.67 -22.11
C ASP A 371 34.78 8.11 -21.26
N VAL A 372 34.32 9.36 -21.43
CA VAL A 372 33.06 9.79 -20.82
C VAL A 372 31.89 8.99 -21.40
N ASP A 373 31.83 8.80 -22.72
CA ASP A 373 30.78 7.99 -23.36
C ASP A 373 30.79 6.53 -22.90
N PHE A 374 31.97 5.95 -22.64
CA PHE A 374 32.07 4.62 -22.05
C PHE A 374 31.34 4.49 -20.72
N HIS A 375 31.59 5.42 -19.79
CA HIS A 375 30.96 5.37 -18.47
C HIS A 375 29.45 5.62 -18.55
N ARG A 376 28.98 6.43 -19.50
CA ARG A 376 27.55 6.55 -19.81
C ARG A 376 26.96 5.23 -20.30
N TRP A 377 27.66 4.55 -21.22
CA TRP A 377 27.24 3.26 -21.76
C TRP A 377 27.21 2.16 -20.69
N VAL A 378 28.17 2.14 -19.76
CA VAL A 378 28.17 1.19 -18.64
C VAL A 378 26.88 1.32 -17.81
N GLN A 379 26.44 2.56 -17.52
CA GLN A 379 25.18 2.80 -16.81
C GLN A 379 23.97 2.32 -17.60
N TRP A 380 23.96 2.51 -18.93
CA TRP A 380 22.89 2.01 -19.79
C TRP A 380 22.81 0.47 -19.81
N VAL A 381 23.97 -0.21 -19.83
CA VAL A 381 24.01 -1.67 -19.78
C VAL A 381 23.51 -2.18 -18.43
N ALA A 382 23.94 -1.58 -17.32
CA ALA A 382 23.46 -1.94 -15.98
C ALA A 382 21.94 -1.71 -15.83
N ASP A 383 21.43 -0.56 -16.29
CA ASP A 383 19.98 -0.24 -16.33
C ASP A 383 19.20 -1.31 -17.10
N GLY A 384 19.68 -1.69 -18.29
CA GLY A 384 19.02 -2.70 -19.12
C GLY A 384 19.04 -4.11 -18.52
N GLN A 385 20.13 -4.53 -17.88
CA GLN A 385 20.18 -5.85 -17.23
C GLN A 385 19.33 -5.90 -15.94
N LEU A 386 19.25 -4.80 -15.19
CA LEU A 386 18.35 -4.71 -14.04
C LEU A 386 16.87 -4.77 -14.48
N ALA A 387 16.52 -4.07 -15.57
CA ALA A 387 15.19 -4.19 -16.19
C ALA A 387 14.86 -5.64 -16.57
N ALA A 388 15.81 -6.34 -17.20
CA ALA A 388 15.63 -7.75 -17.56
C ALA A 388 15.46 -8.66 -16.33
N ALA A 389 16.16 -8.38 -15.23
CA ALA A 389 15.98 -9.12 -13.98
C ALA A 389 14.58 -8.93 -13.40
N GLN A 390 14.05 -7.71 -13.43
CA GLN A 390 12.69 -7.42 -13.00
C GLN A 390 11.64 -8.12 -13.88
N ASP A 391 11.82 -8.09 -15.20
CA ASP A 391 10.92 -8.75 -16.15
C ASP A 391 10.90 -10.28 -15.92
N ARG A 392 12.08 -10.88 -15.70
CA ARG A 392 12.22 -12.31 -15.37
C ARG A 392 11.52 -12.68 -14.07
N ALA A 393 11.73 -11.90 -13.00
CA ALA A 393 11.07 -12.12 -11.72
C ALA A 393 9.54 -12.07 -11.86
N ARG A 394 9.00 -11.08 -12.57
CA ARG A 394 7.56 -10.97 -12.83
C ARG A 394 7.04 -12.10 -13.71
N ALA A 395 7.78 -12.49 -14.74
CA ALA A 395 7.42 -13.60 -15.62
C ALA A 395 7.38 -14.95 -14.89
N ALA A 396 8.20 -15.11 -13.84
CA ALA A 396 8.18 -16.28 -12.96
C ALA A 396 6.98 -16.31 -11.99
N GLY A 397 6.14 -15.26 -11.96
CA GLY A 397 4.92 -15.19 -11.15
C GLY A 397 4.99 -14.28 -9.93
N MET A 398 6.12 -13.59 -9.70
CA MET A 398 6.26 -12.63 -8.60
C MET A 398 5.35 -11.41 -8.82
N ARG A 399 4.48 -11.10 -7.85
CA ARG A 399 3.62 -9.89 -7.91
C ARG A 399 4.41 -8.59 -7.84
N LEU A 400 5.47 -8.55 -7.03
CA LEU A 400 6.32 -7.39 -6.83
C LEU A 400 7.57 -7.50 -7.72
N GLY A 401 8.29 -8.61 -7.62
CA GLY A 401 9.54 -8.85 -8.34
C GLY A 401 10.76 -8.40 -7.53
N VAL A 402 11.69 -7.69 -8.15
CA VAL A 402 12.88 -7.14 -7.50
C VAL A 402 12.50 -5.98 -6.58
N MET A 403 12.90 -6.08 -5.32
CA MET A 403 12.89 -5.01 -4.34
C MET A 403 14.31 -4.50 -4.12
N LEU A 404 14.52 -3.20 -4.30
CA LEU A 404 15.82 -2.56 -4.16
C LEU A 404 15.93 -1.84 -2.83
N ASP A 405 17.14 -1.73 -2.32
CA ASP A 405 17.46 -1.00 -1.10
C ASP A 405 18.15 0.33 -1.41
N LEU A 406 17.74 1.39 -0.73
CA LEU A 406 18.26 2.75 -0.88
C LEU A 406 19.06 3.14 0.36
N ALA A 407 20.38 3.27 0.20
CA ALA A 407 21.27 3.69 1.26
C ALA A 407 21.01 5.14 1.70
N VAL A 408 21.35 5.43 2.96
CA VAL A 408 21.13 6.73 3.62
C VAL A 408 21.85 7.90 2.93
N GLY A 409 23.07 7.68 2.45
CA GLY A 409 23.92 8.74 1.88
C GLY A 409 25.06 8.20 1.03
N ALA A 410 25.87 9.12 0.50
CA ALA A 410 27.11 8.82 -0.23
C ALA A 410 28.32 9.32 0.58
N THR A 411 29.47 8.68 0.40
CA THR A 411 30.69 8.92 1.19
C THR A 411 31.37 10.26 0.90
N ARG A 412 32.38 10.62 1.70
CA ARG A 412 33.24 11.79 1.45
C ARG A 412 34.05 11.61 0.17
N GLY A 413 34.09 12.64 -0.67
CA GLY A 413 34.77 12.56 -1.97
C GLY A 413 34.06 11.69 -3.01
N SER A 414 32.77 11.39 -2.80
CA SER A 414 31.93 10.65 -3.75
C SER A 414 31.61 11.47 -5.01
N ALA A 415 31.07 10.80 -6.03
CA ALA A 415 30.54 11.47 -7.22
C ALA A 415 29.36 12.38 -6.85
N ASP A 416 28.46 11.93 -5.96
CA ASP A 416 27.36 12.75 -5.47
C ASP A 416 27.86 14.02 -4.77
N ALA A 417 28.89 13.92 -3.92
CA ALA A 417 29.51 15.09 -3.28
C ALA A 417 30.07 16.09 -4.30
N TRP A 418 30.66 15.60 -5.39
CA TRP A 418 31.22 16.45 -6.46
C TRP A 418 30.15 17.06 -7.37
N MET A 419 29.11 16.29 -7.74
CA MET A 419 28.06 16.73 -8.67
C MET A 419 27.00 17.62 -8.02
N LEU A 420 26.63 17.32 -6.77
CA LEU A 420 25.49 17.95 -6.10
C LEU A 420 25.89 19.23 -5.36
N GLY A 421 27.18 19.57 -5.33
CA GLY A 421 27.67 20.89 -4.91
C GLY A 421 27.15 21.31 -3.53
N ASP A 422 26.41 22.42 -3.50
CA ASP A 422 25.96 23.09 -2.29
C ASP A 422 24.65 22.53 -1.68
N VAL A 423 24.01 21.53 -2.30
CA VAL A 423 22.87 20.84 -1.67
C VAL A 423 23.28 19.75 -0.69
N LEU A 424 24.59 19.47 -0.54
CA LEU A 424 25.17 18.60 0.49
C LEU A 424 26.05 19.44 1.45
N VAL A 425 26.38 18.88 2.61
CA VAL A 425 27.18 19.57 3.65
C VAL A 425 28.51 18.83 3.92
N PRO A 426 29.63 19.24 3.28
CA PRO A 426 30.91 18.52 3.38
C PRO A 426 31.53 18.46 4.79
N GLY A 427 31.30 19.48 5.63
CA GLY A 427 31.86 19.54 7.00
C GLY A 427 31.08 18.74 8.04
N MET A 428 30.08 17.96 7.60
CA MET A 428 29.19 17.18 8.46
C MET A 428 29.14 15.73 7.99
N SER A 429 29.00 14.84 8.96
CA SER A 429 28.82 13.39 8.78
C SER A 429 27.44 12.97 9.28
N VAL A 430 26.78 12.06 8.57
CA VAL A 430 25.58 11.38 9.07
C VAL A 430 26.00 10.20 9.95
N GLY A 431 25.27 9.96 11.02
CA GLY A 431 25.48 8.81 11.88
C GLY A 431 24.26 8.49 12.73
N ALA A 432 24.51 7.85 13.86
CA ALA A 432 23.52 7.58 14.90
C ALA A 432 24.09 7.89 16.29
N PRO A 433 23.26 8.39 17.23
CA PRO A 433 23.66 8.50 18.63
C PRO A 433 23.93 7.11 19.25
N PRO A 434 24.52 7.02 20.46
CA PRO A 434 24.65 5.76 21.18
C PRO A 434 23.32 5.01 21.38
N GLU A 435 23.30 3.73 21.05
CA GLU A 435 22.12 2.85 21.09
C GLU A 435 22.44 1.49 21.75
N VAL A 436 21.40 0.74 22.14
CA VAL A 436 21.52 -0.54 22.88
C VAL A 436 22.47 -1.53 22.20
N PHE A 437 22.45 -1.60 20.88
CA PHE A 437 23.25 -2.55 20.09
C PHE A 437 24.61 -1.99 19.65
N ASN A 438 24.72 -0.66 19.51
CA ASN A 438 25.95 0.06 19.17
C ASN A 438 26.20 1.13 20.23
N GLN A 439 26.75 0.70 21.36
CA GLN A 439 26.86 1.49 22.59
C GLN A 439 27.82 2.70 22.48
N LEU A 440 28.58 2.79 21.38
CA LEU A 440 29.50 3.90 21.08
C LEU A 440 28.92 4.93 20.12
N GLY A 441 27.71 4.73 19.61
CA GLY A 441 27.18 5.46 18.46
C GLY A 441 27.86 5.06 17.16
N GLN A 442 27.47 5.69 16.06
CA GLN A 442 27.99 5.38 14.72
C GLN A 442 28.25 6.65 13.92
N ASP A 443 29.36 6.69 13.19
CA ASP A 443 29.62 7.66 12.13
C ASP A 443 29.67 6.90 10.80
N TRP A 444 28.73 7.21 9.90
CA TRP A 444 28.61 6.52 8.62
C TRP A 444 29.40 7.21 7.50
N SER A 445 30.12 8.29 7.81
CA SER A 445 30.97 9.06 6.87
C SER A 445 30.25 9.73 5.69
N GLN A 446 28.91 9.75 5.70
CA GLN A 446 28.09 10.27 4.61
C GLN A 446 27.80 11.76 4.78
N HIS A 447 27.71 12.52 3.69
CA HIS A 447 27.30 13.92 3.77
C HIS A 447 25.77 14.07 3.85
N PRO A 448 25.22 14.85 4.80
CA PRO A 448 23.80 15.12 4.83
C PRO A 448 23.41 16.14 3.76
N TRP A 449 22.11 16.14 3.42
CA TRP A 449 21.51 17.19 2.61
C TRP A 449 21.49 18.51 3.35
N HIS A 450 21.75 19.62 2.66
CA HIS A 450 21.46 20.95 3.21
C HIS A 450 19.95 21.23 3.08
N PRO A 451 19.17 21.32 4.17
CA PRO A 451 17.70 21.35 4.10
C PRO A 451 17.17 22.54 3.30
N VAL A 452 17.74 23.73 3.49
CA VAL A 452 17.33 24.95 2.76
C VAL A 452 17.72 24.90 1.29
N ARG A 453 18.97 24.55 0.94
CA ARG A 453 19.43 24.49 -0.46
C ARG A 453 18.71 23.42 -1.27
N LEU A 454 18.43 22.27 -0.66
CA LEU A 454 17.62 21.23 -1.30
C LEU A 454 16.21 21.73 -1.63
N ALA A 455 15.58 22.50 -0.72
CA ALA A 455 14.29 23.12 -0.98
C ALA A 455 14.33 24.21 -2.06
N GLU A 456 15.41 25.00 -2.12
CA GLU A 456 15.62 26.03 -3.16
C GLU A 456 15.71 25.45 -4.57
N THR A 457 16.22 24.23 -4.71
CA THR A 457 16.36 23.53 -5.99
C THR A 457 15.12 22.73 -6.40
N GLY A 458 14.00 22.83 -5.65
CA GLY A 458 12.82 22.02 -5.95
C GLY A 458 12.98 20.55 -5.58
N TYR A 459 13.91 20.20 -4.69
CA TYR A 459 14.26 18.80 -4.35
C TYR A 459 14.70 17.96 -5.57
N ALA A 460 15.20 18.61 -6.63
CA ALA A 460 15.51 17.94 -7.90
C ALA A 460 16.49 16.76 -7.72
N ALA A 461 17.52 16.92 -6.87
CA ALA A 461 18.49 15.86 -6.61
C ALA A 461 17.85 14.63 -5.96
N PHE A 462 16.96 14.83 -4.98
CA PHE A 462 16.24 13.73 -4.32
C PHE A 462 15.24 13.06 -5.27
N ARG A 463 14.48 13.85 -6.04
CA ARG A 463 13.58 13.34 -7.09
C ARG A 463 14.30 12.46 -8.10
N ASP A 464 15.38 12.98 -8.68
CA ASP A 464 16.08 12.28 -9.77
C ASP A 464 16.76 11.01 -9.27
N MET A 465 17.26 11.01 -8.03
CA MET A 465 17.75 9.82 -7.34
C MET A 465 16.64 8.77 -7.18
N VAL A 466 15.52 9.12 -6.54
CA VAL A 466 14.39 8.20 -6.33
C VAL A 466 13.89 7.65 -7.66
N ARG A 467 13.62 8.52 -8.64
CA ARG A 467 13.14 8.15 -9.97
C ARG A 467 14.06 7.16 -10.69
N THR A 468 15.37 7.31 -10.54
CA THR A 468 16.33 6.40 -11.18
C THR A 468 16.35 5.05 -10.47
N VAL A 469 16.42 5.04 -9.13
CA VAL A 469 16.49 3.80 -8.35
C VAL A 469 15.25 2.95 -8.55
N ILE A 470 14.05 3.54 -8.57
CA ILE A 470 12.80 2.77 -8.65
C ILE A 470 12.40 2.36 -10.07
N ALA A 471 13.12 2.81 -11.11
CA ALA A 471 12.69 2.68 -12.50
C ALA A 471 12.41 1.22 -12.91
N HIS A 472 13.17 0.27 -12.35
CA HIS A 472 13.07 -1.17 -12.63
C HIS A 472 12.80 -1.98 -11.37
N ALA A 473 12.19 -1.37 -10.35
CA ALA A 473 11.85 -2.05 -9.10
C ALA A 473 10.34 -2.34 -9.02
N GLY A 474 9.97 -3.41 -8.31
CA GLY A 474 8.62 -3.56 -7.77
C GLY A 474 8.48 -2.98 -6.37
N GLY A 475 9.59 -2.84 -5.65
CA GLY A 475 9.61 -2.33 -4.29
C GLY A 475 10.90 -1.56 -3.97
N LEU A 476 10.79 -0.63 -3.04
CA LEU A 476 11.91 0.15 -2.51
C LEU A 476 11.93 0.01 -0.99
N ARG A 477 12.99 -0.59 -0.45
CA ARG A 477 13.38 -0.44 0.95
C ARG A 477 14.19 0.84 1.06
N MET A 478 13.76 1.77 1.89
CA MET A 478 14.51 2.98 2.24
C MET A 478 15.17 2.76 3.58
N ASP A 479 16.50 2.64 3.54
CA ASP A 479 17.32 2.52 4.74
C ASP A 479 17.25 3.81 5.56
N HIS A 480 17.12 3.68 6.88
CA HIS A 480 16.98 4.80 7.81
C HIS A 480 15.92 5.82 7.35
N VAL A 481 14.66 5.39 7.25
CA VAL A 481 13.56 6.25 6.75
C VAL A 481 13.37 7.52 7.59
N LEU A 482 13.86 7.51 8.83
CA LEU A 482 13.92 8.68 9.70
C LEU A 482 14.66 9.85 9.04
N GLY A 483 15.58 9.59 8.11
CA GLY A 483 16.29 10.58 7.32
C GLY A 483 15.39 11.50 6.48
N LEU A 484 14.13 11.12 6.25
CA LEU A 484 13.12 12.02 5.65
C LEU A 484 12.63 13.10 6.62
N PHE A 485 12.81 12.88 7.92
CA PHE A 485 12.34 13.76 9.00
C PHE A 485 13.48 14.47 9.69
N ARG A 486 14.56 13.75 10.01
CA ARG A 486 15.76 14.29 10.63
C ARG A 486 16.95 13.35 10.46
N LEU A 487 18.17 13.89 10.52
CA LEU A 487 19.40 13.09 10.58
C LEU A 487 20.27 13.54 11.75
N TRP A 488 21.01 12.60 12.34
CA TRP A 488 22.03 12.90 13.34
C TRP A 488 23.30 13.38 12.63
N TRP A 489 23.61 14.66 12.77
CA TRP A 489 24.77 15.30 12.19
C TRP A 489 25.92 15.32 13.19
N ILE A 490 27.06 14.80 12.78
CA ILE A 490 28.32 14.80 13.53
C ILE A 490 29.27 15.79 12.85
N PRO A 491 29.67 16.87 13.54
CA PRO A 491 30.67 17.78 13.00
C PRO A 491 32.01 17.10 12.80
N GLU A 492 32.72 17.46 11.72
CA GLU A 492 34.03 16.89 11.44
C GLU A 492 35.01 17.08 12.62
N GLY A 493 35.72 15.99 12.95
CA GLY A 493 36.67 15.93 14.06
C GLY A 493 36.05 15.64 15.44
N MET A 494 34.74 15.48 15.54
CA MET A 494 34.04 15.10 16.78
C MET A 494 33.64 13.62 16.79
N GLY A 495 33.38 13.05 17.97
CA GLY A 495 32.93 11.65 18.10
C GLY A 495 31.44 11.48 17.80
N ALA A 496 31.02 10.26 17.47
CA ALA A 496 29.60 9.95 17.19
C ALA A 496 28.59 10.40 18.27
N PRO A 497 28.90 10.35 19.59
CA PRO A 497 28.01 10.88 20.62
C PRO A 497 27.84 12.40 20.63
N GLU A 498 28.70 13.15 19.93
CA GLU A 498 28.74 14.62 19.96
C GLU A 498 27.98 15.27 18.79
N GLY A 499 27.05 14.55 18.18
CA GLY A 499 26.18 15.07 17.12
C GLY A 499 24.91 15.77 17.61
N ALA A 500 24.07 16.18 16.65
CA ALA A 500 22.76 16.76 16.89
C ALA A 500 21.78 16.36 15.78
N TYR A 501 20.50 16.21 16.11
CA TYR A 501 19.47 16.02 15.08
C TYR A 501 19.18 17.33 14.34
N VAL A 502 19.20 17.27 13.00
CA VAL A 502 18.78 18.35 12.10
C VAL A 502 17.53 17.90 11.35
N GLU A 503 16.48 18.71 11.39
CA GLU A 503 15.17 18.44 10.80
C GLU A 503 15.13 18.75 9.30
N TYR A 504 14.33 17.95 8.59
CA TYR A 504 13.98 18.13 7.18
C TYR A 504 12.48 18.39 7.03
N ASP A 505 12.12 19.03 5.92
CA ASP A 505 10.72 19.14 5.50
C ASP A 505 10.23 17.77 4.99
N HIS A 506 9.78 16.95 5.94
CA HIS A 506 9.28 15.61 5.67
C HIS A 506 8.02 15.62 4.81
N GLU A 507 7.21 16.68 4.82
CA GLU A 507 6.02 16.74 3.96
C GLU A 507 6.43 16.82 2.50
N VAL A 508 7.46 17.60 2.17
CA VAL A 508 7.99 17.64 0.80
C VAL A 508 8.72 16.36 0.43
N LEU A 509 9.61 15.85 1.29
CA LEU A 509 10.36 14.63 1.00
C LEU A 509 9.44 13.40 0.83
N LEU A 510 8.41 13.27 1.68
CA LEU A 510 7.39 12.23 1.51
C LEU A 510 6.56 12.46 0.25
N ALA A 511 6.23 13.70 -0.10
CA ALA A 511 5.51 13.99 -1.34
C ALA A 511 6.30 13.58 -2.58
N VAL A 512 7.61 13.85 -2.61
CA VAL A 512 8.49 13.38 -3.69
C VAL A 512 8.53 11.85 -3.74
N LEU A 513 8.81 11.19 -2.62
CA LEU A 513 8.93 9.74 -2.55
C LEU A 513 7.62 9.04 -2.99
N THR A 514 6.49 9.49 -2.44
CA THR A 514 5.19 8.87 -2.72
C THR A 514 4.68 9.19 -4.12
N LEU A 515 4.94 10.38 -4.67
CA LEU A 515 4.60 10.70 -6.06
C LEU A 515 5.37 9.80 -7.04
N GLU A 516 6.69 9.70 -6.87
CA GLU A 516 7.51 8.89 -7.77
C GLU A 516 7.19 7.40 -7.64
N ALA A 517 7.00 6.89 -6.42
CA ALA A 517 6.61 5.51 -6.19
C ALA A 517 5.23 5.14 -6.77
N GLU A 518 4.22 6.01 -6.61
CA GLU A 518 2.89 5.79 -7.18
C GLU A 518 2.93 5.77 -8.71
N ARG A 519 3.68 6.69 -9.34
CA ARG A 519 3.85 6.72 -10.80
C ARG A 519 4.55 5.47 -11.35
N ALA A 520 5.48 4.90 -10.58
CA ALA A 520 6.21 3.69 -10.95
C ALA A 520 5.47 2.40 -10.56
N GLY A 521 4.39 2.47 -9.78
CA GLY A 521 3.72 1.27 -9.26
C GLY A 521 4.57 0.52 -8.22
N VAL A 522 5.38 1.24 -7.44
CA VAL A 522 6.38 0.67 -6.52
C VAL A 522 5.86 0.68 -5.08
N VAL A 523 6.04 -0.44 -4.38
CA VAL A 523 5.77 -0.55 -2.94
C VAL A 523 6.95 0.06 -2.17
N VAL A 524 6.67 0.89 -1.16
CA VAL A 524 7.73 1.53 -0.36
C VAL A 524 7.73 0.98 1.07
N ILE A 525 8.90 0.57 1.53
CA ILE A 525 9.20 0.09 2.86
C ILE A 525 10.18 1.07 3.47
N GLY A 526 9.82 1.69 4.59
CA GLY A 526 10.74 2.48 5.39
C GLY A 526 11.31 1.62 6.50
N GLU A 527 12.63 1.47 6.54
CA GLU A 527 13.30 0.88 7.69
C GLU A 527 13.13 1.83 8.89
N ASP A 528 12.42 1.35 9.91
CA ASP A 528 12.01 2.13 11.08
C ASP A 528 12.42 1.50 12.42
N LEU A 529 13.63 0.93 12.46
CA LEU A 529 14.25 0.31 13.63
C LEU A 529 15.03 1.35 14.48
N GLY A 530 15.09 1.13 15.79
CA GLY A 530 15.78 2.03 16.71
C GLY A 530 14.86 3.06 17.34
N THR A 531 15.39 4.24 17.68
CA THR A 531 14.66 5.25 18.46
C THR A 531 13.77 6.12 17.56
N PHE A 532 12.49 5.75 17.45
CA PHE A 532 11.48 6.45 16.64
C PHE A 532 10.40 7.12 17.49
N GLU A 533 10.00 8.34 17.12
CA GLU A 533 8.78 8.92 17.68
C GLU A 533 7.52 8.24 17.11
N PRO A 534 6.51 7.96 17.94
CA PRO A 534 5.26 7.34 17.48
C PRO A 534 4.52 8.14 16.38
N TRP A 535 4.71 9.45 16.29
CA TRP A 535 4.08 10.26 15.24
C TRP A 535 4.71 10.05 13.86
N VAL A 536 6.01 9.74 13.79
CA VAL A 536 6.72 9.47 12.53
C VAL A 536 6.17 8.19 11.91
N GLN A 537 6.07 7.12 12.70
CA GLN A 537 5.49 5.84 12.26
C GLN A 537 4.04 5.98 11.81
N ARG A 538 3.22 6.76 12.53
CA ARG A 538 1.84 7.07 12.10
C ARG A 538 1.81 7.80 10.76
N ARG A 539 2.66 8.82 10.59
CA ARG A 539 2.73 9.61 9.35
C ARG A 539 3.16 8.78 8.14
N LEU A 540 4.10 7.85 8.31
CA LEU A 540 4.49 6.87 7.29
C LEU A 540 3.34 5.93 6.94
N ALA A 541 2.65 5.39 7.95
CA ALA A 541 1.51 4.49 7.77
C ALA A 541 0.33 5.20 7.08
N GLU A 542 0.07 6.48 7.36
CA GLU A 542 -0.92 7.32 6.66
C GLU A 542 -0.59 7.46 5.17
N ALA A 543 0.69 7.66 4.83
CA ALA A 543 1.19 7.70 3.46
C ALA A 543 1.14 6.34 2.75
N GLY A 544 0.88 5.23 3.45
CA GLY A 544 0.89 3.88 2.89
C GLY A 544 2.28 3.28 2.75
N ILE A 545 3.28 3.85 3.42
CA ILE A 545 4.64 3.29 3.51
C ILE A 545 4.64 2.18 4.59
N LEU A 546 5.19 1.02 4.27
CA LEU A 546 5.32 -0.08 5.22
C LEU A 546 6.47 0.21 6.19
N GLY A 547 6.30 -0.10 7.47
CA GLY A 547 7.43 -0.19 8.40
C GLY A 547 8.19 -1.51 8.26
N THR A 548 9.13 -1.74 9.18
CA THR A 548 9.89 -2.99 9.32
C THR A 548 9.73 -3.57 10.73
N SER A 549 9.56 -4.89 10.82
CA SER A 549 9.49 -5.62 12.09
C SER A 549 10.47 -6.77 12.04
N ILE A 550 11.42 -6.79 12.97
CA ILE A 550 12.40 -7.87 13.09
C ILE A 550 12.03 -8.73 14.29
N LEU A 551 11.88 -10.05 14.09
CA LEU A 551 11.40 -10.99 15.12
C LEU A 551 12.08 -10.75 16.47
N TRP A 552 13.41 -10.68 16.49
CA TRP A 552 14.20 -10.50 17.71
C TRP A 552 13.94 -9.17 18.44
N PHE A 553 13.42 -8.14 17.77
CA PHE A 553 13.16 -6.82 18.36
C PHE A 553 11.71 -6.65 18.81
N GLU A 554 10.83 -7.56 18.41
CA GLU A 554 9.41 -7.54 18.75
C GLU A 554 9.20 -8.22 20.10
N GLN A 555 9.48 -7.46 21.16
CA GLN A 555 9.36 -7.90 22.54
C GLN A 555 8.65 -6.86 23.41
N GLU A 556 7.91 -7.33 24.41
CA GLU A 556 7.30 -6.51 25.46
C GLU A 556 7.65 -7.12 26.82
N ASP A 557 8.18 -6.30 27.74
CA ASP A 557 8.60 -6.72 29.09
C ASP A 557 9.53 -7.96 29.13
N GLY A 558 10.35 -8.15 28.08
CA GLY A 558 11.30 -9.26 27.97
C GLY A 558 10.69 -10.57 27.45
N ALA A 559 9.45 -10.55 26.97
CA ALA A 559 8.80 -11.68 26.30
C ALA A 559 8.55 -11.34 24.81
N PRO A 560 8.59 -12.34 23.90
CA PRO A 560 8.19 -12.16 22.51
C PRO A 560 6.77 -11.60 22.38
N THR A 561 6.62 -10.56 21.55
CA THR A 561 5.29 -10.06 21.17
C THR A 561 4.53 -11.16 20.42
N PRO A 562 3.28 -11.47 20.78
CA PRO A 562 2.46 -12.39 20.00
C PRO A 562 2.32 -11.95 18.53
N PRO A 563 2.44 -12.84 17.53
CA PRO A 563 2.39 -12.47 16.11
C PRO A 563 1.13 -11.66 15.73
N GLU A 564 0.00 -11.92 16.38
CA GLU A 564 -1.29 -11.26 16.11
C GLU A 564 -1.28 -9.76 16.44
N ARG A 565 -0.26 -9.29 17.18
CA ARG A 565 -0.07 -7.88 17.56
C ARG A 565 0.90 -7.12 16.64
N TYR A 566 1.54 -7.81 15.71
CA TYR A 566 2.45 -7.17 14.77
C TYR A 566 1.70 -6.20 13.85
N ARG A 567 2.43 -5.21 13.34
CA ARG A 567 1.88 -4.19 12.45
C ARG A 567 1.48 -4.81 11.10
N ARG A 568 0.30 -4.42 10.60
CA ARG A 568 -0.21 -4.86 9.28
C ARG A 568 0.52 -4.19 8.11
N LEU A 569 0.77 -2.88 8.17
CA LEU A 569 1.55 -2.14 7.17
C LEU A 569 3.05 -2.30 7.45
N CYS A 570 3.56 -3.49 7.25
CA CYS A 570 4.92 -3.85 7.66
C CYS A 570 5.53 -4.93 6.76
N LEU A 571 6.85 -4.85 6.56
CA LEU A 571 7.71 -5.95 6.14
C LEU A 571 8.28 -6.62 7.39
N ALA A 572 7.85 -7.85 7.65
CA ALA A 572 8.30 -8.65 8.79
C ALA A 572 9.45 -9.58 8.36
N ALA A 573 10.53 -9.63 9.13
CA ALA A 573 11.67 -10.54 8.88
C ALA A 573 12.16 -11.17 10.19
N VAL A 574 12.82 -12.33 10.12
CA VAL A 574 13.47 -12.91 11.31
C VAL A 574 14.75 -12.15 11.66
N ASN A 575 15.55 -11.84 10.64
CA ASN A 575 16.82 -11.13 10.78
C ASN A 575 17.02 -10.12 9.62
N THR A 576 18.12 -9.38 9.69
CA THR A 576 18.60 -8.49 8.62
C THR A 576 20.05 -8.85 8.27
N HIS A 577 20.64 -8.18 7.28
CA HIS A 577 22.04 -8.36 6.92
C HIS A 577 23.04 -7.85 7.98
N ASP A 578 22.57 -7.05 8.95
CA ASP A 578 23.35 -6.56 10.10
C ASP A 578 23.30 -7.48 11.32
N LEU A 579 22.46 -8.52 11.27
CA LEU A 579 22.37 -9.57 12.26
C LEU A 579 23.06 -10.83 11.73
N PRO A 580 23.55 -11.72 12.62
CA PRO A 580 23.94 -13.05 12.18
C PRO A 580 22.72 -13.75 11.54
N PRO A 581 22.94 -14.63 10.56
CA PRO A 581 21.93 -15.60 10.14
C PRO A 581 21.35 -16.31 11.36
N THR A 582 20.09 -16.74 11.27
CA THR A 582 19.33 -17.28 12.41
C THR A 582 20.04 -18.48 13.04
N ALA A 583 20.63 -19.38 12.25
CA ALA A 583 21.41 -20.49 12.77
C ALA A 583 22.61 -20.01 13.63
N GLY A 584 23.33 -18.98 13.15
CA GLY A 584 24.43 -18.35 13.89
C GLY A 584 23.96 -17.53 15.10
N TYR A 585 22.77 -16.90 15.04
CA TYR A 585 22.16 -16.19 16.17
C TYR A 585 21.90 -17.16 17.33
N LEU A 586 21.25 -18.28 17.02
CA LEU A 586 20.91 -19.32 18.00
C LEU A 586 22.13 -20.05 18.58
N GLU A 587 23.29 -19.97 17.92
CA GLU A 587 24.57 -20.47 18.41
C GLU A 587 25.37 -19.44 19.22
N GLY A 588 24.96 -18.16 19.20
CA GLY A 588 25.68 -17.08 19.86
C GLY A 588 26.94 -16.62 19.10
N VAL A 589 27.03 -16.85 17.78
CA VAL A 589 28.19 -16.46 16.95
C VAL A 589 28.49 -14.96 17.06
N HIS A 590 27.44 -14.13 17.13
CA HIS A 590 27.55 -12.68 17.32
C HIS A 590 28.14 -12.30 18.67
N LEU A 591 27.86 -13.06 19.73
CA LEU A 591 28.42 -12.82 21.07
C LEU A 591 29.93 -13.07 21.06
N ASP A 592 30.34 -14.18 20.44
CA ASP A 592 31.75 -14.53 20.31
C ASP A 592 32.51 -13.51 19.45
N LEU A 593 31.90 -13.03 18.37
CA LEU A 593 32.53 -12.02 17.51
C LEU A 593 32.70 -10.68 18.25
N ARG A 594 31.64 -10.17 18.87
CA ARG A 594 31.67 -8.89 19.59
C ARG A 594 32.62 -8.91 20.79
N GLU A 595 32.71 -10.05 21.50
CA GLU A 595 33.70 -10.24 22.55
C GLU A 595 35.13 -10.17 22.00
N ARG A 596 35.42 -10.89 20.90
CA ARG A 596 36.75 -10.84 20.25
C ARG A 596 37.13 -9.44 19.78
N LEU A 597 36.15 -8.65 19.37
CA LEU A 597 36.35 -7.28 18.87
C LEU A 597 36.30 -6.22 19.97
N GLY A 598 36.01 -6.59 21.23
CA GLY A 598 35.97 -5.67 22.36
C GLY A 598 34.79 -4.68 22.31
N LEU A 599 33.64 -5.09 21.77
CA LEU A 599 32.49 -4.20 21.50
C LEU A 599 31.46 -4.13 22.65
N TYR A 600 31.75 -4.74 23.81
CA TYR A 600 30.86 -4.70 24.97
C TYR A 600 31.30 -3.67 26.01
N THR A 601 30.38 -2.81 26.47
CA THR A 601 30.60 -1.97 27.66
C THR A 601 30.11 -2.63 28.96
N VAL A 602 29.48 -3.80 28.85
CA VAL A 602 28.93 -4.61 29.95
C VAL A 602 29.65 -5.97 30.08
N ASP A 603 29.39 -6.69 31.17
CA ASP A 603 29.94 -8.04 31.38
C ASP A 603 29.43 -9.04 30.32
N VAL A 604 30.34 -9.72 29.64
CA VAL A 604 30.01 -10.68 28.56
C VAL A 604 29.20 -11.86 29.09
N ALA A 605 29.48 -12.33 30.31
CA ALA A 605 28.73 -13.44 30.89
C ALA A 605 27.26 -13.05 31.19
N GLN A 606 27.01 -11.80 31.55
CA GLN A 606 25.66 -11.25 31.67
C GLN A 606 24.95 -11.23 30.31
N GLU A 607 25.61 -10.76 29.25
CA GLU A 607 25.01 -10.70 27.92
C GLU A 607 24.68 -12.09 27.36
N ARG A 608 25.56 -13.09 27.57
CA ARG A 608 25.30 -14.48 27.20
C ARG A 608 24.06 -15.06 27.89
N ARG A 609 23.87 -14.76 29.18
CA ARG A 609 22.66 -15.20 29.91
C ARG A 609 21.39 -14.53 29.38
N ARG A 610 21.47 -13.23 29.08
CA ARG A 610 20.36 -12.47 28.49
C ARG A 610 19.96 -13.05 27.13
N SER A 611 20.93 -13.23 26.23
CA SER A 611 20.70 -13.77 24.89
C SER A 611 20.15 -15.21 24.94
N ALA A 612 20.66 -16.07 25.84
CA ALA A 612 20.12 -17.42 26.00
C ALA A 612 18.65 -17.43 26.47
N ALA A 613 18.28 -16.53 27.39
CA ALA A 613 16.89 -16.39 27.85
C ALA A 613 15.96 -15.86 26.74
N GLU A 614 16.43 -14.87 25.96
CA GLU A 614 15.71 -14.34 24.81
C GLU A 614 15.46 -15.43 23.75
N VAL A 615 16.50 -16.15 23.35
CA VAL A 615 16.40 -17.24 22.38
C VAL A 615 15.40 -18.30 22.84
N GLU A 616 15.51 -18.75 24.09
CA GLU A 616 14.58 -19.78 24.61
C GLU A 616 13.13 -19.28 24.62
N ALA A 617 12.89 -18.01 24.97
CA ALA A 617 11.55 -17.45 24.97
C ALA A 617 10.91 -17.45 23.57
N PHE A 618 11.66 -17.11 22.52
CA PHE A 618 11.16 -17.19 21.14
C PHE A 618 10.95 -18.64 20.68
N LEU A 619 11.82 -19.57 21.09
CA LEU A 619 11.63 -20.98 20.79
C LEU A 619 10.39 -21.54 21.49
N ASP A 620 10.19 -21.24 22.78
CA ASP A 620 8.98 -21.57 23.53
C ASP A 620 7.72 -21.02 22.85
N ALA A 621 7.74 -19.76 22.40
CA ALA A 621 6.60 -19.15 21.70
C ALA A 621 6.19 -19.91 20.43
N ALA A 622 7.15 -20.51 19.72
CA ALA A 622 6.92 -21.36 18.55
C ALA A 622 6.49 -22.79 18.93
N ARG A 623 7.08 -23.38 19.98
CA ARG A 623 6.70 -24.72 20.49
C ARG A 623 5.29 -24.74 21.06
N ASP A 624 4.90 -23.72 21.82
CA ASP A 624 3.56 -23.56 22.38
C ASP A 624 2.47 -23.50 21.30
N ARG A 625 2.85 -23.14 20.07
CA ARG A 625 1.98 -23.11 18.88
C ARG A 625 2.11 -24.34 17.99
N GLY A 626 2.92 -25.33 18.38
CA GLY A 626 3.15 -26.55 17.60
C GLY A 626 3.85 -26.30 16.27
N LEU A 627 4.64 -25.22 16.15
CA LEU A 627 5.28 -24.82 14.89
C LEU A 627 6.62 -25.54 14.64
N MET A 628 7.13 -26.22 15.66
CA MET A 628 8.36 -27.02 15.60
C MET A 628 8.03 -28.50 15.51
N ALA A 629 8.49 -29.14 14.43
CA ALA A 629 8.45 -30.58 14.28
C ALA A 629 9.85 -31.13 14.58
N ALA A 630 10.00 -31.91 15.65
CA ALA A 630 11.29 -32.48 16.01
C ALA A 630 11.67 -33.61 15.02
N THR A 631 12.68 -33.36 14.18
CA THR A 631 13.12 -34.31 13.13
C THR A 631 14.44 -35.01 13.44
N GLY A 632 15.06 -34.71 14.59
CA GLY A 632 16.34 -35.27 14.98
C GLY A 632 16.31 -36.78 15.30
N PRO A 633 17.48 -37.44 15.35
CA PRO A 633 17.61 -38.90 15.51
C PRO A 633 16.94 -39.48 16.76
N ASP A 634 16.81 -38.67 17.82
CA ASP A 634 16.20 -39.02 19.10
C ASP A 634 14.85 -38.31 19.35
N GLY A 635 14.24 -37.76 18.29
CA GLY A 635 13.06 -36.89 18.41
C GLY A 635 13.37 -35.53 19.03
N ALA A 636 14.63 -35.08 18.94
CA ALA A 636 15.06 -33.74 19.34
C ALA A 636 14.91 -32.74 18.19
N GLU A 637 14.71 -31.46 18.52
CA GLU A 637 14.71 -30.36 17.56
C GLU A 637 16.12 -30.16 16.99
N THR A 638 16.24 -30.17 15.67
CA THR A 638 17.46 -29.76 14.96
C THR A 638 17.53 -28.24 14.84
N ARG A 639 18.70 -27.69 14.49
CA ARG A 639 18.83 -26.25 14.22
C ARG A 639 17.91 -25.80 13.07
N GLU A 640 17.77 -26.64 12.06
CA GLU A 640 16.85 -26.41 10.94
C GLU A 640 15.39 -26.37 11.40
N ASP A 641 14.97 -27.28 12.30
CA ASP A 641 13.62 -27.28 12.88
C ASP A 641 13.33 -25.97 13.62
N GLN A 642 14.32 -25.43 14.33
CA GLN A 642 14.21 -24.17 15.05
C GLN A 642 14.07 -22.98 14.10
N VAL A 643 14.91 -22.91 13.06
CA VAL A 643 14.83 -21.86 12.02
C VAL A 643 13.46 -21.88 11.34
N VAL A 644 13.00 -23.05 10.90
CA VAL A 644 11.67 -23.21 10.27
C VAL A 644 10.56 -22.79 11.23
N GLY A 645 10.63 -23.21 12.50
CA GLY A 645 9.65 -22.85 13.53
C GLY A 645 9.54 -21.35 13.76
N LEU A 646 10.66 -20.62 13.78
CA LEU A 646 10.68 -19.16 13.94
C LEU A 646 10.12 -18.42 12.72
N HIS A 647 10.43 -18.89 11.51
CA HIS A 647 9.84 -18.34 10.28
C HIS A 647 8.33 -18.60 10.19
N ARG A 648 7.86 -19.77 10.62
CA ARG A 648 6.42 -20.06 10.74
C ARG A 648 5.75 -19.19 11.81
N LEU A 649 6.39 -18.97 12.95
CA LEU A 649 5.88 -18.05 13.98
C LEU A 649 5.70 -16.64 13.41
N LEU A 650 6.68 -16.14 12.66
CA LEU A 650 6.60 -14.85 11.98
C LEU A 650 5.51 -14.81 10.90
N ALA A 651 5.32 -15.90 10.14
CA ALA A 651 4.29 -16.01 9.11
C ALA A 651 2.85 -15.88 9.65
N GLN A 652 2.63 -16.11 10.95
CA GLN A 652 1.33 -15.86 11.58
C GLN A 652 1.03 -14.36 11.76
N ALA A 653 2.02 -13.48 11.69
CA ALA A 653 1.83 -12.04 11.80
C ALA A 653 0.94 -11.49 10.67
N PRO A 654 0.07 -10.50 10.93
CA PRO A 654 -0.80 -9.90 9.92
C PRO A 654 -0.06 -8.93 8.98
N SER A 655 1.28 -8.87 9.04
CA SER A 655 2.12 -8.02 8.20
C SER A 655 1.88 -8.28 6.71
N ALA A 656 1.90 -7.21 5.91
CA ALA A 656 1.60 -7.25 4.48
C ALA A 656 2.66 -8.04 3.70
N LEU A 657 3.92 -7.93 4.10
CA LEU A 657 5.05 -8.61 3.50
C LEU A 657 5.85 -9.38 4.55
N HIS A 658 6.32 -10.56 4.19
CA HIS A 658 7.21 -11.40 5.00
C HIS A 658 8.52 -11.66 4.25
N CYS A 659 9.65 -11.60 4.94
CA CYS A 659 10.96 -11.73 4.32
C CYS A 659 11.74 -12.92 4.91
N VAL A 660 12.11 -13.85 4.04
CA VAL A 660 12.99 -14.98 4.35
C VAL A 660 14.41 -14.63 3.91
N SER A 661 15.35 -14.59 4.84
CA SER A 661 16.75 -14.40 4.46
C SER A 661 17.31 -15.66 3.80
N LEU A 662 17.91 -15.55 2.62
CA LEU A 662 18.47 -16.70 1.89
C LEU A 662 19.48 -17.49 2.71
N VAL A 663 20.25 -16.79 3.56
CA VAL A 663 21.21 -17.38 4.51
C VAL A 663 20.55 -18.35 5.50
N ASP A 664 19.30 -18.11 5.91
CA ASP A 664 18.56 -19.02 6.78
C ASP A 664 18.10 -20.28 6.03
N ALA A 665 17.77 -20.14 4.74
CA ALA A 665 17.32 -21.24 3.89
C ALA A 665 18.43 -22.27 3.63
N VAL A 666 19.69 -21.81 3.57
CA VAL A 666 20.87 -22.68 3.39
C VAL A 666 21.58 -23.05 4.70
N GLY A 667 21.13 -22.51 5.84
CA GLY A 667 21.72 -22.79 7.16
C GLY A 667 23.09 -22.14 7.41
N GLU A 668 23.39 -21.04 6.70
CA GLU A 668 24.61 -20.25 6.90
C GLU A 668 24.70 -19.74 8.35
N ARG A 669 25.93 -19.56 8.86
CA ARG A 669 26.19 -19.13 10.24
C ARG A 669 27.05 -17.88 10.32
N ARG A 670 27.77 -17.56 9.25
CA ARG A 670 28.72 -16.46 9.19
C ARG A 670 27.97 -15.13 9.01
N ILE A 671 28.43 -14.12 9.71
CA ILE A 671 27.85 -12.77 9.69
C ILE A 671 28.27 -12.08 8.39
N GLN A 672 27.35 -11.41 7.69
CA GLN A 672 27.74 -10.64 6.50
C GLN A 672 28.33 -9.28 6.89
N ASN A 673 27.69 -8.58 7.84
CA ASN A 673 28.14 -7.30 8.37
C ASN A 673 28.05 -7.29 9.90
N GLN A 674 29.12 -6.86 10.57
CA GLN A 674 29.11 -6.53 11.99
C GLN A 674 29.17 -5.00 12.11
N PRO A 675 28.05 -4.33 12.41
CA PRO A 675 28.02 -2.88 12.58
C PRO A 675 29.08 -2.38 13.57
N GLY A 676 29.62 -1.19 13.29
CA GLY A 676 30.66 -0.56 14.11
C GLY A 676 32.07 -1.14 13.92
N THR A 677 32.34 -1.84 12.81
CA THR A 677 33.65 -2.43 12.52
C THR A 677 34.20 -2.01 11.16
N LEU A 678 35.52 -1.89 11.06
CA LEU A 678 36.25 -1.63 9.82
C LEU A 678 36.66 -2.94 9.14
N GLN A 679 37.04 -2.86 7.85
CA GLN A 679 37.37 -4.04 7.04
C GLN A 679 38.56 -4.85 7.58
N GLU A 680 39.50 -4.19 8.27
CA GLU A 680 40.63 -4.83 8.95
C GLU A 680 40.26 -5.57 10.24
N GLN A 681 39.10 -5.26 10.82
CA GLN A 681 38.59 -5.90 12.04
C GLN A 681 37.71 -7.11 11.70
N TYR A 682 36.84 -6.97 10.72
CA TYR A 682 35.98 -8.04 10.21
C TYR A 682 35.80 -7.90 8.69
N PRO A 683 35.79 -9.01 7.92
CA PRO A 683 35.65 -8.98 6.47
C PRO A 683 34.21 -8.69 6.02
N ASN A 684 33.65 -7.56 6.46
CA ASN A 684 32.29 -7.12 6.13
C ASN A 684 32.05 -7.16 4.62
N TRP A 685 30.85 -7.58 4.22
CA TRP A 685 30.38 -7.56 2.83
C TRP A 685 31.20 -8.41 1.85
N THR A 686 32.05 -9.31 2.35
CA THR A 686 32.89 -10.19 1.52
C THR A 686 32.68 -11.68 1.80
N VAL A 687 31.66 -12.03 2.58
CA VAL A 687 31.32 -13.42 2.89
C VAL A 687 30.43 -13.99 1.76
N PRO A 688 30.89 -15.00 1.00
CA PRO A 688 30.06 -15.66 -0.01
C PRO A 688 28.99 -16.53 0.66
N LEU A 689 27.86 -16.76 0.00
CA LEU A 689 26.81 -17.67 0.47
C LEU A 689 27.41 -19.06 0.68
N GLY A 690 27.20 -19.66 1.85
CA GLY A 690 27.67 -21.01 2.14
C GLY A 690 26.66 -21.86 2.91
N ASP A 691 26.94 -23.15 2.92
CA ASP A 691 26.24 -24.16 3.70
C ASP A 691 26.62 -24.09 5.20
N PRO A 692 26.05 -24.93 6.08
CA PRO A 692 26.36 -24.90 7.51
C PRO A 692 27.83 -25.21 7.85
N GLU A 693 28.56 -25.84 6.93
CA GLU A 693 30.00 -26.12 7.04
C GLU A 693 30.88 -25.00 6.45
N GLY A 694 30.27 -23.96 5.87
CA GLY A 694 30.95 -22.82 5.28
C GLY A 694 31.46 -23.07 3.86
N ARG A 695 31.03 -24.14 3.19
CA ARG A 695 31.33 -24.36 1.77
C ARG A 695 30.48 -23.44 0.92
N THR A 696 31.10 -22.75 -0.02
CA THR A 696 30.39 -21.83 -0.92
C THR A 696 29.34 -22.56 -1.75
N LEU A 697 28.14 -21.99 -1.80
CA LEU A 697 27.03 -22.46 -2.62
C LEU A 697 26.82 -21.54 -3.82
N THR A 698 26.47 -22.14 -4.95
CA THR A 698 26.07 -21.43 -6.16
C THR A 698 24.55 -21.35 -6.30
N VAL A 699 24.07 -20.51 -7.22
CA VAL A 699 22.63 -20.45 -7.56
C VAL A 699 22.11 -21.82 -7.99
N GLU A 700 22.90 -22.59 -8.74
CA GLU A 700 22.55 -23.94 -9.21
C GLU A 700 22.40 -24.97 -8.08
N ASP A 701 22.97 -24.68 -6.90
CA ASP A 701 22.86 -25.55 -5.73
C ASP A 701 21.57 -25.31 -4.93
N LEU A 702 20.90 -24.16 -5.09
CA LEU A 702 19.70 -23.82 -4.31
C LEU A 702 18.57 -24.85 -4.50
N PRO A 703 18.18 -25.26 -5.73
CA PRO A 703 17.14 -26.26 -5.94
C PRO A 703 17.54 -27.66 -5.46
N ARG A 704 18.83 -27.89 -5.19
CA ARG A 704 19.38 -29.17 -4.72
C ARG A 704 19.53 -29.22 -3.20
N THR A 705 19.31 -28.10 -2.52
CA THR A 705 19.49 -27.95 -1.07
C THR A 705 18.15 -28.17 -0.36
N PRO A 706 17.91 -29.32 0.31
CA PRO A 706 16.59 -29.65 0.83
C PRO A 706 16.03 -28.65 1.85
N SER A 707 16.91 -28.02 2.64
CA SER A 707 16.52 -27.01 3.62
C SER A 707 15.91 -25.76 2.98
N VAL A 708 16.30 -25.42 1.75
CA VAL A 708 15.73 -24.28 0.99
C VAL A 708 14.26 -24.55 0.69
N THR A 709 13.97 -25.67 0.01
CA THR A 709 12.59 -26.10 -0.28
C THR A 709 11.77 -26.23 0.99
N ARG A 710 12.32 -26.85 2.04
CA ARG A 710 11.62 -27.04 3.31
C ARG A 710 11.21 -25.72 3.95
N LEU A 711 12.11 -24.72 3.99
CA LEU A 711 11.80 -23.43 4.60
C LEU A 711 10.78 -22.65 3.77
N TYR A 712 10.97 -22.60 2.44
CA TYR A 712 10.06 -21.89 1.53
C TYR A 712 8.65 -22.47 1.57
N ASP A 713 8.51 -23.80 1.45
CA ASP A 713 7.21 -24.48 1.51
C ASP A 713 6.54 -24.29 2.87
N ALA A 714 7.31 -24.29 3.97
CA ALA A 714 6.77 -24.07 5.31
C ALA A 714 6.21 -22.65 5.49
N VAL A 715 6.90 -21.63 4.98
CA VAL A 715 6.45 -20.23 5.03
C VAL A 715 5.22 -20.02 4.16
N GLU A 716 5.25 -20.51 2.91
CA GLU A 716 4.10 -20.42 2.00
C GLU A 716 2.87 -21.12 2.61
N ALA A 717 3.03 -22.36 3.10
CA ALA A 717 1.94 -23.10 3.72
C ALA A 717 1.36 -22.37 4.94
N GLU A 718 2.20 -21.83 5.82
CA GLU A 718 1.76 -21.11 7.01
C GLU A 718 1.02 -19.81 6.64
N LEU A 719 1.50 -19.04 5.66
CA LEU A 719 0.84 -17.81 5.20
C LEU A 719 -0.54 -18.07 4.60
N ARG A 720 -0.71 -19.18 3.86
CA ARG A 720 -2.00 -19.59 3.28
C ARG A 720 -2.93 -20.22 4.32
N ALA A 721 -2.39 -20.84 5.38
CA ALA A 721 -3.15 -21.40 6.48
C ALA A 721 -3.65 -20.32 7.46
N ALA A 722 -2.84 -19.29 7.72
CA ALA A 722 -3.16 -18.19 8.65
C ALA A 722 -4.12 -17.13 8.07
N VAL A 723 -4.84 -17.44 6.98
CA VAL A 723 -5.89 -16.58 6.42
C VAL A 723 -7.15 -16.72 7.28
N PRO A 724 -7.67 -15.64 7.89
CA PRO A 724 -8.87 -15.73 8.72
C PRO A 724 -10.09 -16.20 7.92
N VAL A 725 -10.93 -17.01 8.55
CA VAL A 725 -12.12 -17.61 7.94
C VAL A 725 -13.38 -16.91 8.46
N GLY A 726 -14.24 -16.44 7.57
CA GLY A 726 -15.60 -16.01 7.90
C GLY A 726 -16.60 -17.09 7.52
N VAL A 727 -17.39 -17.56 8.48
CA VAL A 727 -18.45 -18.56 8.22
C VAL A 727 -19.79 -17.85 8.16
N VAL A 728 -20.50 -17.97 7.04
CA VAL A 728 -21.80 -17.35 6.81
C VAL A 728 -22.87 -18.42 6.70
N VAL A 729 -23.95 -18.27 7.48
CA VAL A 729 -25.03 -19.25 7.53
C VAL A 729 -26.29 -18.67 6.90
N SER A 730 -26.77 -19.29 5.82
CA SER A 730 -27.96 -18.89 5.06
C SER A 730 -28.87 -20.09 4.76
N LEU A 731 -29.73 -20.43 5.73
CA LEU A 731 -30.73 -21.49 5.57
C LEU A 731 -31.93 -21.05 4.70
N HIS A 732 -32.22 -19.75 4.68
CA HIS A 732 -33.45 -19.19 4.11
C HIS A 732 -33.40 -18.96 2.59
N THR A 733 -32.21 -19.00 1.98
CA THR A 733 -32.04 -18.75 0.55
C THR A 733 -30.70 -19.27 0.03
N PHE A 734 -30.67 -19.68 -1.24
CA PHE A 734 -29.46 -20.07 -1.97
C PHE A 734 -28.73 -18.82 -2.51
N PRO A 735 -27.52 -18.46 -2.01
CA PRO A 735 -26.88 -17.18 -2.34
C PRO A 735 -26.56 -16.94 -3.83
N LEU A 736 -26.44 -18.00 -4.64
CA LEU A 736 -26.10 -17.89 -6.07
C LEU A 736 -27.31 -17.81 -7.00
N ALA A 737 -28.53 -17.87 -6.47
CA ALA A 737 -29.74 -17.75 -7.28
C ALA A 737 -29.85 -16.37 -7.98
N GLN A 738 -30.34 -16.35 -9.23
CA GLN A 738 -30.58 -15.11 -9.99
C GLN A 738 -31.64 -14.23 -9.31
N PRO A 739 -31.33 -12.99 -8.91
CA PRO A 739 -32.29 -12.09 -8.31
C PRO A 739 -33.47 -11.77 -9.24
N GLY A 740 -34.65 -11.61 -8.65
CA GLY A 740 -35.88 -11.25 -9.37
C GLY A 740 -36.70 -12.44 -9.85
N ARG A 741 -36.18 -13.68 -9.74
CA ARG A 741 -36.88 -14.92 -10.09
C ARG A 741 -37.27 -15.69 -8.83
N GLY A 742 -38.52 -16.13 -8.71
CA GLY A 742 -39.02 -16.82 -7.51
C GLY A 742 -38.82 -16.01 -6.23
N ASP A 743 -38.28 -16.65 -5.17
CA ASP A 743 -38.00 -15.98 -3.89
C ASP A 743 -36.63 -15.28 -3.84
N ALA A 744 -35.78 -15.45 -4.86
CA ALA A 744 -34.47 -14.81 -4.92
C ALA A 744 -34.60 -13.28 -5.06
N GLY A 745 -33.88 -12.53 -4.23
CA GLY A 745 -33.98 -11.07 -4.18
C GLY A 745 -32.82 -10.41 -3.43
N GLY A 746 -33.12 -9.32 -2.70
CA GLY A 746 -32.10 -8.51 -2.03
C GLY A 746 -31.23 -9.27 -1.02
N MET A 747 -31.79 -10.25 -0.30
CA MET A 747 -31.02 -11.08 0.64
C MET A 747 -29.90 -11.88 -0.07
N ASN A 748 -30.19 -12.44 -1.26
CA ASN A 748 -29.21 -13.19 -2.04
C ASN A 748 -28.05 -12.30 -2.46
N VAL A 749 -28.37 -11.12 -2.99
CA VAL A 749 -27.37 -10.11 -3.39
C VAL A 749 -26.56 -9.69 -2.18
N TYR A 750 -27.20 -9.41 -1.04
CA TYR A 750 -26.54 -9.01 0.19
C TYR A 750 -25.52 -10.05 0.65
N VAL A 751 -25.94 -11.30 0.87
CA VAL A 751 -25.08 -12.38 1.37
C VAL A 751 -23.93 -12.65 0.41
N ARG A 752 -24.20 -12.69 -0.90
CA ARG A 752 -23.18 -12.96 -1.91
C ARG A 752 -22.16 -11.82 -1.99
N GLN A 753 -22.61 -10.58 -2.08
CA GLN A 753 -21.72 -9.45 -2.31
C GLN A 753 -20.98 -9.01 -1.04
N SER A 754 -21.59 -9.12 0.15
CA SER A 754 -20.87 -8.91 1.40
C SER A 754 -19.73 -9.91 1.56
N ALA A 755 -19.96 -11.19 1.24
CA ALA A 755 -18.94 -12.22 1.25
C ALA A 755 -17.82 -11.96 0.23
N ARG A 756 -18.16 -11.60 -1.02
CA ARG A 756 -17.14 -11.24 -2.03
C ARG A 756 -16.31 -10.03 -1.59
N ALA A 757 -16.94 -9.02 -1.02
CA ALA A 757 -16.24 -7.84 -0.51
C ALA A 757 -15.30 -8.18 0.66
N LEU A 758 -15.75 -8.99 1.62
CA LEU A 758 -14.90 -9.48 2.71
C LEU A 758 -13.75 -10.36 2.20
N ALA A 759 -13.99 -11.19 1.18
CA ALA A 759 -12.95 -11.98 0.54
C ALA A 759 -11.88 -11.11 -0.09
N ARG A 760 -12.26 -10.03 -0.79
CA ARG A 760 -11.31 -9.00 -1.28
C ARG A 760 -10.52 -8.31 -0.16
N ARG A 761 -10.97 -8.39 1.09
CA ARG A 761 -10.23 -7.90 2.27
C ARG A 761 -9.36 -8.97 2.94
N GLY A 762 -9.19 -10.12 2.30
CA GLY A 762 -8.27 -11.17 2.73
C GLY A 762 -8.87 -12.22 3.66
N LEU A 763 -10.21 -12.33 3.73
CA LEU A 763 -10.86 -13.40 4.47
C LEU A 763 -11.19 -14.57 3.53
N ARG A 764 -11.08 -15.80 4.03
CA ARG A 764 -11.66 -16.96 3.37
C ARG A 764 -13.12 -17.07 3.78
N MET A 765 -14.03 -16.97 2.83
CA MET A 765 -15.47 -16.96 3.12
C MET A 765 -16.11 -18.32 2.82
N LEU A 766 -16.77 -18.90 3.82
CA LEU A 766 -17.52 -20.16 3.73
C LEU A 766 -19.02 -19.87 3.88
N LEU A 767 -19.81 -20.06 2.83
CA LEU A 767 -21.26 -19.81 2.81
C LEU A 767 -22.01 -21.14 2.88
N LEU A 768 -22.56 -21.43 4.04
CA LEU A 768 -23.32 -22.65 4.30
C LEU A 768 -24.79 -22.43 3.96
N THR A 769 -25.34 -23.26 3.07
CA THR A 769 -26.74 -23.22 2.65
C THR A 769 -27.28 -24.63 2.42
N ARG A 770 -28.59 -24.77 2.29
CA ARG A 770 -29.26 -26.06 2.15
C ARG A 770 -29.33 -26.47 0.68
N ALA A 771 -29.02 -27.72 0.37
CA ALA A 771 -29.14 -28.25 -1.00
C ALA A 771 -30.62 -28.47 -1.38
N GLU A 772 -31.08 -27.85 -2.47
CA GLU A 772 -32.43 -28.10 -3.02
C GLU A 772 -32.47 -29.27 -4.00
N GLU A 773 -31.31 -29.78 -4.38
CA GLU A 773 -31.12 -30.95 -5.24
C GLU A 773 -30.40 -32.08 -4.49
N PRO A 774 -30.46 -33.33 -4.97
CA PRO A 774 -29.71 -34.42 -4.35
C PRO A 774 -28.20 -34.15 -4.37
N VAL A 775 -27.57 -34.26 -3.19
CA VAL A 775 -26.12 -34.16 -2.99
C VAL A 775 -25.65 -35.26 -2.02
N ASP A 776 -24.43 -35.77 -2.21
CA ASP A 776 -23.82 -36.74 -1.29
C ASP A 776 -23.05 -35.99 -0.20
N GLY A 777 -23.69 -35.79 0.95
CA GLY A 777 -23.17 -34.99 2.06
C GLY A 777 -23.22 -33.48 1.78
N ALA A 778 -22.38 -33.00 0.85
CA ALA A 778 -22.32 -31.59 0.46
C ALA A 778 -21.89 -31.41 -1.00
N ARG A 779 -22.37 -30.34 -1.65
CA ARG A 779 -21.87 -29.85 -2.94
C ARG A 779 -21.14 -28.52 -2.71
N VAL A 780 -19.89 -28.45 -3.15
CA VAL A 780 -19.03 -27.28 -2.97
C VAL A 780 -18.86 -26.55 -4.30
N THR A 781 -19.14 -25.26 -4.30
CA THR A 781 -18.96 -24.36 -5.45
C THR A 781 -18.02 -23.23 -5.05
N GLU A 782 -16.89 -23.10 -5.74
CA GLU A 782 -16.01 -21.94 -5.58
C GLU A 782 -16.44 -20.81 -6.52
N VAL A 783 -16.66 -19.64 -5.94
CA VAL A 783 -16.91 -18.40 -6.67
C VAL A 783 -15.63 -17.59 -6.67
N PRO A 784 -14.96 -17.41 -7.83
CA PRO A 784 -13.74 -16.61 -7.91
C PRO A 784 -13.99 -15.21 -7.37
N ALA A 785 -13.04 -14.72 -6.56
CA ALA A 785 -12.91 -13.30 -6.28
C ALA A 785 -11.89 -12.72 -7.28
N GLU A 786 -12.11 -11.48 -7.71
CA GLU A 786 -11.19 -10.79 -8.61
C GLU A 786 -9.89 -10.40 -7.86
N ASP A 787 -8.86 -9.98 -8.60
CA ASP A 787 -7.59 -9.46 -8.05
C ASP A 787 -6.77 -10.43 -7.14
N GLY A 788 -6.94 -11.73 -7.32
CA GLY A 788 -6.19 -12.74 -6.57
C GLY A 788 -6.61 -12.87 -5.10
N ALA A 789 -7.80 -12.35 -4.75
CA ALA A 789 -8.43 -12.57 -3.46
C ALA A 789 -8.87 -14.04 -3.28
N PRO A 790 -9.01 -14.54 -2.02
CA PRO A 790 -9.54 -15.88 -1.77
C PRO A 790 -10.91 -16.09 -2.43
N ALA A 791 -11.12 -17.26 -3.03
CA ALA A 791 -12.44 -17.61 -3.55
C ALA A 791 -13.48 -17.71 -2.42
N VAL A 792 -14.72 -17.32 -2.72
CA VAL A 792 -15.85 -17.54 -1.83
C VAL A 792 -16.34 -18.97 -2.03
N THR A 793 -16.33 -19.78 -0.98
CA THR A 793 -16.78 -21.18 -1.04
C THR A 793 -18.24 -21.26 -0.64
N VAL A 794 -19.12 -21.67 -1.55
CA VAL A 794 -20.54 -21.94 -1.27
C VAL A 794 -20.72 -23.43 -1.09
N VAL A 795 -21.34 -23.82 0.03
CA VAL A 795 -21.51 -25.22 0.44
C VAL A 795 -23.00 -25.52 0.58
N GLU A 796 -23.52 -26.32 -0.34
CA GLU A 796 -24.89 -26.83 -0.31
C GLU A 796 -24.92 -28.13 0.48
N LEU A 797 -25.51 -28.11 1.68
CA LEU A 797 -25.54 -29.21 2.62
C LEU A 797 -26.79 -30.08 2.44
N ALA A 798 -26.63 -31.41 2.49
CA ALA A 798 -27.73 -32.36 2.51
C ALA A 798 -28.49 -32.29 3.84
N ALA A 799 -29.53 -31.45 3.90
CA ALA A 799 -30.39 -31.31 5.07
C ALA A 799 -31.86 -31.19 4.67
N GLY A 800 -32.68 -32.14 5.14
CA GLY A 800 -34.10 -32.24 4.78
C GLY A 800 -34.31 -32.80 3.36
N PRO A 801 -35.47 -32.57 2.73
CA PRO A 801 -35.79 -33.09 1.41
C PRO A 801 -34.97 -32.40 0.30
N ALA A 802 -34.55 -33.17 -0.70
CA ALA A 802 -33.88 -32.66 -1.91
C ALA A 802 -34.90 -32.06 -2.91
N ALA A 803 -35.62 -31.04 -2.46
CA ALA A 803 -36.58 -30.26 -3.24
C ALA A 803 -36.71 -28.84 -2.66
N PRO A 804 -37.26 -27.84 -3.38
CA PRO A 804 -37.64 -26.55 -2.80
C PRO A 804 -38.61 -26.71 -1.63
N VAL A 805 -38.40 -25.98 -0.54
CA VAL A 805 -39.23 -26.01 0.68
C VAL A 805 -39.73 -24.61 0.97
N ALA A 806 -41.01 -24.47 1.32
CA ALA A 806 -41.58 -23.18 1.69
C ALA A 806 -40.89 -22.60 2.93
N LYS A 807 -40.75 -21.28 2.97
CA LYS A 807 -39.97 -20.58 4.00
C LYS A 807 -40.47 -20.86 5.42
N GLU A 808 -41.77 -21.04 5.57
CA GLU A 808 -42.45 -21.34 6.83
C GLU A 808 -42.16 -22.76 7.34
N GLU A 809 -41.80 -23.69 6.45
CA GLU A 809 -41.51 -25.09 6.78
C GLU A 809 -40.01 -25.33 7.07
N LEU A 810 -39.14 -24.41 6.65
CA LEU A 810 -37.69 -24.51 6.85
C LEU A 810 -37.27 -24.60 8.32
N ALA A 811 -38.08 -24.06 9.24
CA ALA A 811 -37.82 -24.16 10.69
C ALA A 811 -37.70 -25.62 11.16
N GLY A 812 -38.46 -26.54 10.55
CA GLY A 812 -38.43 -27.98 10.88
C GLY A 812 -37.17 -28.72 10.43
N HIS A 813 -36.26 -28.08 9.68
CA HIS A 813 -35.04 -28.68 9.16
C HIS A 813 -33.75 -28.14 9.80
N ARG A 814 -33.85 -27.25 10.79
CA ARG A 814 -32.71 -26.60 11.46
C ARG A 814 -31.71 -27.57 12.07
N ASP A 815 -32.17 -28.60 12.77
CA ASP A 815 -31.30 -29.56 13.45
C ASP A 815 -30.48 -30.41 12.45
N ALA A 816 -31.15 -30.90 11.40
CA ALA A 816 -30.49 -31.63 10.32
C ALA A 816 -29.45 -30.74 9.60
N PHE A 817 -29.78 -29.47 9.39
CA PHE A 817 -28.86 -28.49 8.79
C PHE A 817 -27.64 -28.22 9.66
N THR A 818 -27.83 -28.00 10.96
CA THR A 818 -26.73 -27.82 11.93
C THR A 818 -25.81 -29.05 11.98
N ALA A 819 -26.39 -30.26 12.01
CA ALA A 819 -25.61 -31.50 12.00
C ALA A 819 -24.78 -31.66 10.71
N ALA A 820 -25.36 -31.37 9.54
CA ALA A 820 -24.66 -31.40 8.27
C ALA A 820 -23.53 -30.36 8.21
N ALA A 821 -23.77 -29.15 8.71
CA ALA A 821 -22.76 -28.09 8.79
C ALA A 821 -21.56 -28.51 9.66
N ARG A 822 -21.80 -29.06 10.86
CA ARG A 822 -20.76 -29.60 11.75
C ARG A 822 -19.94 -30.69 11.05
N ALA A 823 -20.63 -31.68 10.47
CA ALA A 823 -19.97 -32.80 9.79
C ALA A 823 -19.05 -32.32 8.66
N TRP A 824 -19.49 -31.34 7.87
CA TRP A 824 -18.67 -30.77 6.81
C TRP A 824 -17.48 -29.98 7.35
N LEU A 825 -17.69 -29.13 8.37
CA LEU A 825 -16.63 -28.33 9.00
C LEU A 825 -15.57 -29.17 9.74
N SER A 826 -15.91 -30.40 10.16
CA SER A 826 -14.96 -31.38 10.70
C SER A 826 -14.21 -32.18 9.63
N SER A 827 -14.58 -32.05 8.35
CA SER A 827 -14.04 -32.88 7.28
C SER A 827 -12.79 -32.27 6.63
N GLY A 828 -11.96 -33.11 6.01
CA GLY A 828 -10.83 -32.65 5.17
C GLY A 828 -11.25 -31.96 3.87
N ALA A 829 -12.55 -31.85 3.58
CA ALA A 829 -13.07 -31.14 2.41
C ALA A 829 -13.12 -29.61 2.61
N VAL A 830 -12.88 -29.12 3.83
CA VAL A 830 -12.81 -27.69 4.10
C VAL A 830 -11.51 -27.11 3.51
N PRO A 831 -11.59 -26.04 2.69
CA PRO A 831 -10.39 -25.40 2.16
C PRO A 831 -9.48 -24.87 3.27
N GLY A 832 -8.25 -25.39 3.36
CA GLY A 832 -7.28 -25.10 4.43
C GLY A 832 -7.34 -26.02 5.64
N GLY A 833 -8.14 -27.09 5.57
CA GLY A 833 -8.25 -28.12 6.60
C GLY A 833 -9.47 -27.94 7.52
N PRO A 834 -9.77 -28.96 8.35
CA PRO A 834 -10.93 -28.96 9.25
C PRO A 834 -10.92 -27.79 10.23
N LEU A 835 -12.08 -27.17 10.47
CA LEU A 835 -12.26 -26.13 11.48
C LEU A 835 -12.76 -26.68 12.82
N LEU A 836 -13.31 -27.89 12.85
CA LEU A 836 -13.80 -28.60 14.04
C LEU A 836 -13.06 -29.94 14.23
N GLY A 837 -12.83 -30.40 15.48
CA GLY A 837 -12.31 -31.76 15.79
C GLY A 837 -11.66 -31.92 17.17
N ASP A 838 -11.49 -33.19 17.61
CA ASP A 838 -11.11 -33.58 18.99
C ASP A 838 -9.59 -33.67 19.26
N ASP A 839 -8.75 -33.60 18.23
CA ASP A 839 -7.30 -33.83 18.36
C ASP A 839 -6.56 -32.59 18.86
N GLY A 840 -6.53 -32.35 20.18
CA GLY A 840 -5.49 -31.62 20.96
C GLY A 840 -5.07 -30.18 20.58
N GLY A 841 -5.47 -29.67 19.41
CA GLY A 841 -5.12 -28.37 18.83
C GLY A 841 -6.32 -27.43 18.72
N ALA A 842 -7.32 -27.62 19.58
CA ALA A 842 -8.57 -26.85 19.60
C ALA A 842 -8.33 -25.32 19.68
N GLY A 843 -7.23 -24.88 20.30
CA GLY A 843 -6.87 -23.47 20.41
C GLY A 843 -6.41 -22.81 19.10
N ASP A 844 -5.76 -23.53 18.19
CA ASP A 844 -5.25 -22.98 16.92
C ASP A 844 -6.35 -22.93 15.85
N ARG A 845 -7.24 -23.94 15.80
CA ARG A 845 -8.38 -23.97 14.86
C ARG A 845 -9.42 -22.90 15.17
N ALA A 846 -9.70 -22.70 16.47
CA ALA A 846 -10.62 -21.65 16.94
C ALA A 846 -10.13 -20.23 16.58
N ARG A 847 -8.82 -19.98 16.65
CA ARG A 847 -8.22 -18.68 16.32
C ARG A 847 -8.24 -18.34 14.82
N ARG A 848 -8.54 -19.29 13.95
CA ARG A 848 -8.65 -19.06 12.50
C ARG A 848 -9.99 -18.47 12.10
N VAL A 849 -11.06 -18.66 12.88
CA VAL A 849 -12.40 -18.18 12.51
C VAL A 849 -12.60 -16.77 13.03
N ALA A 850 -12.66 -15.81 12.11
CA ALA A 850 -12.86 -14.40 12.44
C ALA A 850 -14.25 -14.12 13.00
N PHE A 851 -15.26 -14.82 12.50
CA PHE A 851 -16.65 -14.73 12.95
C PHE A 851 -17.52 -15.84 12.35
N VAL A 852 -18.69 -16.05 12.97
CA VAL A 852 -19.82 -16.77 12.37
C VAL A 852 -21.00 -15.80 12.20
N HIS A 853 -21.50 -15.63 10.98
CA HIS A 853 -22.54 -14.65 10.64
C HIS A 853 -23.83 -15.34 10.20
N GLY A 854 -24.86 -15.28 11.05
CA GLY A 854 -26.21 -15.70 10.72
C GLY A 854 -26.96 -14.64 9.93
N HIS A 855 -27.55 -15.04 8.79
CA HIS A 855 -28.50 -14.21 8.06
C HIS A 855 -29.92 -14.74 8.20
N TYR A 856 -30.83 -13.85 8.61
CA TYR A 856 -32.24 -14.14 8.89
C TYR A 856 -32.44 -15.05 10.11
N TRP A 857 -33.63 -15.00 10.73
CA TRP A 857 -33.92 -15.72 11.98
C TRP A 857 -33.80 -17.25 11.86
N LEU A 858 -34.05 -17.80 10.66
CA LEU A 858 -33.96 -19.25 10.42
C LEU A 858 -32.54 -19.80 10.57
N SER A 859 -31.52 -18.98 10.30
CA SER A 859 -30.11 -19.39 10.37
C SER A 859 -29.52 -19.26 11.78
N ALA A 860 -30.26 -18.64 12.70
CA ALA A 860 -29.77 -18.19 14.01
C ALA A 860 -29.21 -19.32 14.88
N ALA A 861 -29.98 -20.41 15.09
CA ALA A 861 -29.52 -21.49 15.96
C ALA A 861 -28.28 -22.21 15.41
N THR A 862 -28.21 -22.41 14.09
CA THR A 862 -27.04 -23.01 13.47
C THR A 862 -25.82 -22.09 13.62
N ALA A 863 -25.98 -20.79 13.36
CA ALA A 863 -24.90 -19.82 13.53
C ALA A 863 -24.40 -19.76 14.98
N GLN A 864 -25.31 -19.74 15.95
CA GLN A 864 -24.97 -19.74 17.37
C GLN A 864 -24.21 -21.01 17.78
N ALA A 865 -24.72 -22.19 17.42
CA ALA A 865 -24.07 -23.46 17.75
C ALA A 865 -22.64 -23.55 17.17
N LEU A 866 -22.46 -23.10 15.93
CA LEU A 866 -21.15 -23.07 15.28
C LEU A 866 -20.22 -22.04 15.93
N ALA A 867 -20.72 -20.86 16.29
CA ALA A 867 -19.92 -19.82 16.95
C ALA A 867 -19.37 -20.30 18.31
N GLU A 868 -20.20 -20.98 19.10
CA GLU A 868 -19.82 -21.57 20.39
C GLU A 868 -18.72 -22.63 20.22
N GLU A 869 -18.87 -23.55 19.26
CA GLU A 869 -17.88 -24.62 19.00
C GLU A 869 -16.57 -24.11 18.41
N LEU A 870 -16.63 -23.08 17.56
CA LEU A 870 -15.46 -22.46 16.94
C LEU A 870 -14.81 -21.42 17.85
N ALA A 871 -15.41 -21.12 19.01
CA ALA A 871 -15.02 -20.01 19.89
C ALA A 871 -14.81 -18.69 19.15
N ALA A 872 -15.73 -18.36 18.23
CA ALA A 872 -15.68 -17.19 17.37
C ALA A 872 -16.85 -16.23 17.66
N PRO A 873 -16.69 -14.91 17.38
CA PRO A 873 -17.78 -13.95 17.53
C PRO A 873 -19.02 -14.32 16.69
N LEU A 874 -20.20 -14.23 17.31
CA LEU A 874 -21.50 -14.44 16.68
C LEU A 874 -22.06 -13.11 16.13
N LEU A 875 -22.21 -13.05 14.80
CA LEU A 875 -22.79 -11.92 14.08
C LEU A 875 -24.19 -12.27 13.60
N GLN A 876 -25.10 -11.31 13.61
CA GLN A 876 -26.45 -11.53 13.09
C GLN A 876 -26.97 -10.33 12.29
N THR A 877 -27.55 -10.63 11.11
CA THR A 877 -28.37 -9.67 10.34
C THR A 877 -29.81 -10.18 10.24
N MET A 878 -30.76 -9.41 10.75
CA MET A 878 -32.17 -9.83 10.85
C MET A 878 -32.88 -9.80 9.51
N HIS A 879 -32.56 -8.83 8.64
CA HIS A 879 -33.21 -8.52 7.35
C HIS A 879 -34.66 -8.06 7.48
N THR A 880 -35.48 -8.72 8.32
CA THR A 880 -36.80 -8.25 8.74
C THR A 880 -37.07 -8.74 10.16
N THR A 881 -37.73 -7.94 10.98
CA THR A 881 -38.03 -8.28 12.37
C THR A 881 -39.54 -8.48 12.54
N GLY A 882 -39.95 -9.67 12.99
CA GLY A 882 -41.35 -10.02 13.20
C GLY A 882 -41.99 -9.19 14.29
N ALA A 883 -41.29 -8.98 15.41
CA ALA A 883 -41.79 -8.19 16.54
C ALA A 883 -42.08 -6.72 16.17
N VAL A 884 -41.26 -6.13 15.29
CA VAL A 884 -41.48 -4.76 14.77
C VAL A 884 -42.75 -4.69 13.94
N LYS A 885 -42.98 -5.66 13.05
CA LYS A 885 -44.21 -5.70 12.23
C LYS A 885 -45.48 -5.80 13.07
N VAL A 886 -45.44 -6.61 14.13
CA VAL A 886 -46.56 -6.74 15.06
C VAL A 886 -46.78 -5.44 15.86
N ALA A 887 -45.72 -4.70 16.18
CA ALA A 887 -45.81 -3.42 16.86
C ALA A 887 -46.34 -2.28 15.97
N GLU A 888 -46.07 -2.33 14.65
CA GLU A 888 -46.49 -1.31 13.68
C GLU A 888 -47.92 -1.51 13.15
N ASP A 889 -48.43 -2.75 13.14
CA ASP A 889 -49.77 -3.09 12.68
C ASP A 889 -50.45 -4.08 13.65
N GLU A 890 -51.41 -3.59 14.43
CA GLU A 890 -52.19 -4.39 15.40
C GLU A 890 -52.95 -5.56 14.75
N GLY A 891 -53.17 -5.53 13.43
CA GLY A 891 -53.80 -6.61 12.67
C GLY A 891 -52.82 -7.66 12.12
N HIS A 892 -51.51 -7.44 12.22
CA HIS A 892 -50.48 -8.33 11.70
C HIS A 892 -50.09 -9.39 12.72
N ALA A 893 -50.05 -10.66 12.30
CA ALA A 893 -49.68 -11.79 13.15
C ALA A 893 -48.44 -12.51 12.60
N GLU A 894 -47.48 -12.79 13.47
CA GLU A 894 -46.26 -13.56 13.16
C GLU A 894 -46.22 -14.86 13.98
N PRO A 895 -45.61 -15.95 13.48
CA PRO A 895 -45.50 -17.20 14.22
C PRO A 895 -44.77 -17.00 15.57
N ARG A 896 -45.31 -17.59 16.64
CA ARG A 896 -44.73 -17.49 17.99
C ARG A 896 -43.26 -17.93 18.04
N GLU A 897 -42.94 -19.03 17.36
CA GLU A 897 -41.58 -19.56 17.27
C GLU A 897 -40.58 -18.54 16.69
N ARG A 898 -41.01 -17.76 15.69
CA ARG A 898 -40.20 -16.69 15.11
C ARG A 898 -39.91 -15.60 16.13
N LEU A 899 -40.95 -15.11 16.82
CA LEU A 899 -40.80 -14.05 17.83
C LEU A 899 -39.87 -14.49 18.98
N GLU A 900 -40.02 -15.72 19.47
CA GLU A 900 -39.17 -16.28 20.52
C GLU A 900 -37.72 -16.47 20.04
N THR A 901 -37.52 -16.94 18.80
CA THR A 901 -36.18 -17.09 18.21
C THR A 901 -35.49 -15.74 17.99
N GLU A 902 -36.21 -14.75 17.45
CA GLU A 902 -35.67 -13.39 17.23
C GLU A 902 -35.25 -12.74 18.55
N ALA A 903 -36.06 -12.87 19.62
CA ALA A 903 -35.73 -12.32 20.93
C ALA A 903 -34.48 -12.97 21.56
N ALA A 904 -34.38 -14.30 21.52
CA ALA A 904 -33.19 -15.01 22.03
C ALA A 904 -31.93 -14.63 21.24
N LEU A 905 -32.04 -14.56 19.92
CA LEU A 905 -30.94 -14.28 19.01
C LEU A 905 -30.33 -12.89 19.22
N VAL A 906 -31.18 -11.87 19.36
CA VAL A 906 -30.76 -10.49 19.58
C VAL A 906 -29.93 -10.36 20.86
N HIS A 907 -30.22 -11.17 21.89
CA HIS A 907 -29.44 -11.19 23.12
C HIS A 907 -28.19 -12.08 23.05
N ALA A 908 -28.14 -13.08 22.17
CA ALA A 908 -26.99 -13.97 22.01
C ALA A 908 -25.89 -13.40 21.10
N ALA A 909 -26.22 -12.61 20.08
CA ALA A 909 -25.24 -12.15 19.08
C ALA A 909 -24.25 -11.10 19.63
N ASP A 910 -22.95 -11.33 19.54
CA ASP A 910 -21.92 -10.35 19.93
C ASP A 910 -22.07 -9.03 19.15
N LEU A 911 -22.47 -9.11 17.88
CA LEU A 911 -22.72 -7.96 17.02
C LEU A 911 -23.96 -8.15 16.14
N LEU A 912 -24.85 -7.16 16.18
CA LEU A 912 -26.03 -7.05 15.32
C LEU A 912 -25.75 -6.06 14.20
N VAL A 913 -25.73 -6.56 12.97
CA VAL A 913 -25.54 -5.75 11.76
C VAL A 913 -26.91 -5.37 11.20
N VAL A 914 -27.19 -4.07 11.18
CA VAL A 914 -28.47 -3.49 10.72
C VAL A 914 -28.26 -2.61 9.49
N ASN A 915 -29.26 -2.53 8.62
CA ASN A 915 -29.15 -1.86 7.32
C ASN A 915 -29.40 -0.35 7.41
N SER A 916 -30.01 0.13 8.48
CA SER A 916 -30.35 1.54 8.64
C SER A 916 -30.38 2.01 10.10
N PRO A 917 -30.23 3.32 10.34
CA PRO A 917 -30.49 3.92 11.66
C PRO A 917 -31.96 3.77 12.13
N ALA A 918 -32.91 3.53 11.22
CA ALA A 918 -34.29 3.21 11.58
C ALA A 918 -34.36 1.81 12.22
N GLU A 919 -33.80 0.80 11.55
CA GLU A 919 -33.74 -0.58 12.05
C GLU A 919 -32.98 -0.67 13.38
N ALA A 920 -31.90 0.11 13.56
CA ALA A 920 -31.19 0.21 14.84
C ALA A 920 -32.09 0.71 15.99
N ARG A 921 -32.95 1.70 15.72
CA ARG A 921 -33.89 2.24 16.69
C ARG A 921 -35.00 1.25 16.97
N GLU A 922 -35.56 0.61 15.95
CA GLU A 922 -36.59 -0.41 16.09
C GLU A 922 -36.12 -1.58 16.96
N LEU A 923 -34.90 -2.10 16.74
CA LEU A 923 -34.36 -3.16 17.58
C LEU A 923 -34.12 -2.70 19.03
N HIS A 924 -33.66 -1.46 19.22
CA HIS A 924 -33.49 -0.89 20.55
C HIS A 924 -34.85 -0.73 21.27
N ASP A 925 -35.86 -0.21 20.59
CA ASP A 925 -37.17 0.08 21.18
C ASP A 925 -37.97 -1.20 21.48
N VAL A 926 -37.83 -2.24 20.64
CA VAL A 926 -38.57 -3.51 20.77
C VAL A 926 -37.87 -4.52 21.69
N PHE A 927 -36.54 -4.60 21.66
CA PHE A 927 -35.77 -5.62 22.37
C PHE A 927 -34.76 -5.09 23.40
N ASP A 928 -34.70 -3.77 23.64
CA ASP A 928 -33.78 -3.12 24.59
C ASP A 928 -32.30 -3.47 24.34
N VAL A 929 -31.90 -3.45 23.06
CA VAL A 929 -30.52 -3.79 22.65
C VAL A 929 -29.57 -2.65 22.96
N ASP A 930 -28.41 -2.97 23.55
CA ASP A 930 -27.32 -2.00 23.73
C ASP A 930 -26.83 -1.49 22.36
N ARG A 931 -26.82 -0.16 22.20
CA ARG A 931 -26.31 0.52 21.00
C ARG A 931 -24.88 0.15 20.64
N ARG A 932 -24.05 -0.26 21.61
CA ARG A 932 -22.68 -0.73 21.36
C ARG A 932 -22.60 -2.05 20.59
N ARG A 933 -23.67 -2.84 20.62
CA ARG A 933 -23.79 -4.11 19.88
C ARG A 933 -24.45 -3.92 18.51
N LEU A 934 -24.90 -2.71 18.17
CA LEU A 934 -25.55 -2.41 16.90
C LEU A 934 -24.57 -1.70 15.96
N ARG A 935 -24.34 -2.28 14.78
CA ARG A 935 -23.57 -1.63 13.72
C ARG A 935 -24.46 -1.37 12.50
N VAL A 936 -24.63 -0.11 12.15
CA VAL A 936 -25.38 0.31 10.97
C VAL A 936 -24.47 0.21 9.75
N LEU A 937 -24.71 -0.79 8.90
CA LEU A 937 -24.01 -1.01 7.64
C LEU A 937 -25.03 -1.10 6.49
N PRO A 938 -25.27 0.03 5.78
CA PRO A 938 -26.22 0.07 4.67
C PRO A 938 -25.82 -0.89 3.53
N PRO A 939 -26.78 -1.56 2.86
CA PRO A 939 -26.49 -2.43 1.72
C PRO A 939 -25.73 -1.70 0.63
N GLY A 940 -24.81 -2.42 -0.02
CA GLY A 940 -23.92 -1.84 -0.99
C GLY A 940 -24.31 -2.02 -2.46
N VAL A 941 -23.50 -1.42 -3.35
CA VAL A 941 -23.56 -1.59 -4.81
C VAL A 941 -22.24 -2.15 -5.36
N ASP A 942 -22.35 -2.98 -6.40
CA ASP A 942 -21.22 -3.53 -7.15
C ASP A 942 -20.78 -2.52 -8.22
N LEU A 943 -19.71 -1.76 -7.94
CA LEU A 943 -19.26 -0.66 -8.79
C LEU A 943 -18.53 -1.09 -10.06
N GLU A 944 -18.21 -2.37 -10.20
CA GLU A 944 -17.63 -2.94 -11.43
C GLU A 944 -18.74 -3.17 -12.46
N VAL A 945 -19.90 -3.64 -12.01
CA VAL A 945 -21.08 -3.88 -12.86
C VAL A 945 -21.88 -2.60 -13.08
N PHE A 946 -22.15 -1.87 -12.00
CA PHE A 946 -22.96 -0.65 -12.03
C PHE A 946 -22.04 0.57 -11.99
N THR A 947 -21.75 1.10 -13.16
CA THR A 947 -20.87 2.24 -13.40
C THR A 947 -21.50 3.15 -14.46
N PRO A 948 -21.24 4.47 -14.46
CA PRO A 948 -21.76 5.36 -15.51
C PRO A 948 -21.19 5.05 -16.90
N GLU A 949 -20.12 4.26 -16.99
CA GLU A 949 -19.47 3.88 -18.24
C GLU A 949 -20.08 2.60 -18.84
N GLY A 950 -19.99 2.44 -20.16
CA GLY A 950 -20.41 1.24 -20.87
C GLY A 950 -21.70 1.37 -21.69
N PRO A 951 -22.20 0.26 -22.25
CA PRO A 951 -23.35 0.26 -23.15
C PRO A 951 -24.63 0.71 -22.42
N ALA A 952 -25.48 1.46 -23.13
CA ALA A 952 -26.78 1.92 -22.66
C ALA A 952 -27.87 1.41 -23.61
N ALA A 953 -28.88 0.73 -23.08
CA ALA A 953 -29.91 0.09 -23.89
C ALA A 953 -31.30 0.27 -23.25
N TRP A 954 -32.20 0.96 -23.94
CA TRP A 954 -33.59 1.08 -23.50
C TRP A 954 -34.40 -0.16 -23.96
N PRO A 955 -35.04 -0.91 -23.05
CA PRO A 955 -35.75 -2.14 -23.38
C PRO A 955 -37.20 -1.93 -23.84
N GLY A 956 -37.74 -0.72 -23.71
CA GLY A 956 -39.07 -0.39 -24.22
C GLY A 956 -39.08 -0.15 -25.74
N PRO A 957 -40.27 0.01 -26.36
CA PRO A 957 -40.39 0.25 -27.80
C PRO A 957 -39.56 1.48 -28.23
N ASP A 958 -38.95 1.38 -29.42
CA ASP A 958 -38.05 2.39 -29.95
C ASP A 958 -38.82 3.67 -30.29
N VAL A 959 -38.53 4.74 -29.55
CA VAL A 959 -39.09 6.08 -29.77
C VAL A 959 -37.93 6.95 -30.21
N HIS A 960 -37.68 6.94 -31.52
CA HIS A 960 -36.73 7.85 -32.15
C HIS A 960 -37.23 9.29 -31.95
N GLY A 961 -36.33 10.17 -31.50
CA GLY A 961 -36.59 11.61 -31.55
C GLY A 961 -36.76 12.03 -33.00
N GLY A 962 -37.77 12.85 -33.29
CA GLY A 962 -37.85 13.52 -34.59
C GLY A 962 -36.64 14.43 -34.83
N GLU A 963 -36.60 15.10 -35.98
CA GLU A 963 -35.54 16.03 -36.42
C GLU A 963 -35.24 17.19 -35.44
N ASP A 964 -35.98 17.30 -34.33
CA ASP A 964 -35.99 18.40 -33.35
C ASP A 964 -35.02 18.22 -32.15
N GLY A 965 -34.20 17.17 -32.10
CA GLY A 965 -33.12 17.00 -31.09
C GLY A 965 -33.46 16.15 -29.85
N PRO A 966 -32.53 16.00 -28.89
CA PRO A 966 -32.65 15.07 -27.75
C PRO A 966 -33.81 15.38 -26.78
N ASP A 967 -34.34 16.61 -26.79
CA ASP A 967 -35.49 17.02 -25.95
C ASP A 967 -36.86 16.59 -26.53
N ALA A 968 -36.91 16.12 -27.78
CA ALA A 968 -38.15 15.70 -28.44
C ALA A 968 -38.57 14.26 -28.13
N ARG A 969 -37.74 13.48 -27.40
CA ARG A 969 -38.05 12.08 -27.04
C ARG A 969 -38.80 11.99 -25.70
N PRO A 970 -39.68 11.00 -25.49
CA PRO A 970 -40.38 10.83 -24.21
C PRO A 970 -39.43 10.48 -23.05
N LEU A 971 -39.85 10.77 -21.83
CA LEU A 971 -39.13 10.50 -20.58
C LEU A 971 -39.17 8.99 -20.33
N ARG A 972 -37.99 8.37 -20.28
CA ARG A 972 -37.82 6.92 -20.13
C ARG A 972 -37.66 6.58 -18.65
N VAL A 973 -38.66 5.92 -18.08
CA VAL A 973 -38.71 5.58 -16.66
C VAL A 973 -38.61 4.07 -16.49
N LEU A 974 -37.56 3.61 -15.82
CA LEU A 974 -37.36 2.20 -15.52
C LEU A 974 -37.88 1.88 -14.11
N PHE A 975 -38.69 0.84 -13.99
CA PHE A 975 -38.93 0.13 -12.74
C PHE A 975 -38.22 -1.21 -12.81
N ALA A 976 -37.41 -1.54 -11.80
CA ALA A 976 -36.78 -2.85 -11.69
C ALA A 976 -37.10 -3.46 -10.32
N GLY A 977 -37.69 -4.65 -10.31
CA GLY A 977 -38.07 -5.34 -9.07
C GLY A 977 -39.24 -6.31 -9.24
N ARG A 978 -39.67 -6.93 -8.14
CA ARG A 978 -40.81 -7.87 -8.16
C ARG A 978 -42.11 -7.16 -8.54
N VAL A 979 -42.92 -7.80 -9.39
CA VAL A 979 -44.23 -7.27 -9.80
C VAL A 979 -45.28 -7.63 -8.76
N GLN A 980 -45.30 -6.85 -7.68
CA GLN A 980 -46.19 -7.03 -6.53
C GLN A 980 -46.83 -5.70 -6.14
N ARG A 981 -48.07 -5.71 -5.62
CA ARG A 981 -48.76 -4.47 -5.21
C ARG A 981 -47.92 -3.62 -4.25
N HIS A 982 -47.35 -4.22 -3.20
CA HIS A 982 -46.53 -3.47 -2.23
C HIS A 982 -45.22 -2.91 -2.82
N LYS A 983 -44.73 -3.43 -3.95
CA LYS A 983 -43.59 -2.85 -4.69
C LYS A 983 -43.98 -1.68 -5.59
N GLY A 984 -45.28 -1.46 -5.79
CA GLY A 984 -45.80 -0.24 -6.37
C GLY A 984 -45.81 -0.07 -7.91
N PRO A 985 -45.46 -1.03 -8.81
CA PRO A 985 -45.47 -0.75 -10.25
C PRO A 985 -46.89 -0.37 -10.76
N HIS A 986 -47.94 -0.85 -10.10
CA HIS A 986 -49.32 -0.42 -10.34
C HIS A 986 -49.56 1.10 -10.12
N LEU A 987 -48.80 1.76 -9.24
CA LEU A 987 -48.90 3.22 -9.03
C LEU A 987 -48.30 3.98 -10.21
N LEU A 988 -47.26 3.46 -10.86
CA LEU A 988 -46.69 4.07 -12.07
C LEU A 988 -47.67 3.98 -13.24
N VAL A 989 -48.37 2.84 -13.41
CA VAL A 989 -49.41 2.70 -14.44
C VAL A 989 -50.55 3.68 -14.19
N LYS A 990 -51.00 3.82 -12.94
CA LYS A 990 -52.03 4.81 -12.58
C LYS A 990 -51.56 6.24 -12.79
N ALA A 991 -50.31 6.56 -12.45
CA ALA A 991 -49.72 7.87 -12.69
C ALA A 991 -49.66 8.20 -14.20
N LEU A 992 -49.41 7.22 -15.07
CA LEU A 992 -49.48 7.42 -16.52
C LEU A 992 -50.91 7.72 -17.01
N ALA A 993 -51.92 7.10 -16.41
CA ALA A 993 -53.32 7.40 -16.72
C ALA A 993 -53.68 8.84 -16.33
N GLU A 994 -53.28 9.28 -15.13
CA GLU A 994 -53.42 10.67 -14.68
C GLU A 994 -52.73 11.66 -15.63
N LEU A 995 -51.48 11.37 -16.04
CA LEU A 995 -50.76 12.22 -16.98
C LEU A 995 -51.41 12.27 -18.37
N ARG A 996 -51.97 11.15 -18.85
CA ARG A 996 -52.72 11.10 -20.13
C ARG A 996 -54.01 11.91 -20.04
N GLU A 997 -54.70 11.87 -18.91
CA GLU A 997 -55.89 12.69 -18.68
C GLU A 997 -55.54 14.18 -18.67
N ARG A 998 -54.46 14.58 -17.99
CA ARG A 998 -53.90 15.96 -18.03
C ARG A 998 -53.52 16.40 -19.45
N ALA A 999 -53.06 15.47 -20.28
CA ALA A 999 -52.76 15.69 -21.70
C ALA A 999 -54.00 15.62 -22.62
N ALA A 1000 -55.22 15.68 -22.07
CA ALA A 1000 -56.48 15.59 -22.80
C ALA A 1000 -56.60 14.35 -23.71
N GLY A 1001 -56.05 13.21 -23.27
CA GLY A 1001 -56.03 11.95 -24.00
C GLY A 1001 -54.87 11.80 -24.99
N GLY A 1002 -53.98 12.79 -25.10
CA GLY A 1002 -52.79 12.76 -25.95
C GLY A 1002 -51.61 11.94 -25.38
N ASP A 1003 -50.45 12.09 -26.00
CA ASP A 1003 -49.20 11.50 -25.50
C ASP A 1003 -48.65 12.36 -24.34
N PRO A 1004 -48.56 11.84 -23.10
CA PRO A 1004 -48.03 12.59 -21.96
C PRO A 1004 -46.51 12.80 -22.01
N GLY A 1005 -45.81 12.23 -22.99
CA GLY A 1005 -44.36 12.34 -23.11
C GLY A 1005 -43.57 11.53 -22.09
N VAL A 1006 -44.19 10.49 -21.50
CA VAL A 1006 -43.55 9.58 -20.52
C VAL A 1006 -43.76 8.13 -20.97
N ARG A 1007 -42.75 7.29 -20.82
CA ARG A 1007 -42.80 5.84 -21.06
C ARG A 1007 -42.24 5.10 -19.85
N VAL A 1008 -42.94 4.06 -19.41
CA VAL A 1008 -42.51 3.22 -18.29
C VAL A 1008 -42.15 1.83 -18.79
N HIS A 1009 -40.98 1.34 -18.39
CA HIS A 1009 -40.61 -0.06 -18.55
C HIS A 1009 -40.55 -0.75 -17.20
N VAL A 1010 -41.21 -1.89 -17.07
CA VAL A 1010 -41.22 -2.73 -15.86
C VAL A 1010 -40.37 -3.97 -16.12
N ASN A 1011 -39.15 -3.98 -15.56
CA ASN A 1011 -38.30 -5.15 -15.53
C ASN A 1011 -38.62 -5.95 -14.26
N GLY A 1012 -39.30 -7.08 -14.40
CA GLY A 1012 -39.72 -7.88 -13.25
C GLY A 1012 -40.69 -9.00 -13.58
N GLU A 1013 -40.79 -9.97 -12.67
CA GLU A 1013 -41.76 -11.07 -12.75
C GLU A 1013 -42.76 -11.02 -11.58
N ALA A 1014 -43.97 -11.53 -11.81
CA ALA A 1014 -44.96 -11.72 -10.76
C ALA A 1014 -44.51 -12.84 -9.80
N SER A 1015 -44.64 -12.62 -8.49
CA SER A 1015 -44.24 -13.59 -7.46
C SER A 1015 -45.20 -13.54 -6.26
N GLY A 1016 -45.41 -14.69 -5.61
CA GLY A 1016 -46.28 -14.83 -4.44
C GLY A 1016 -47.78 -15.01 -4.76
N PRO A 1017 -48.64 -15.15 -3.73
CA PRO A 1017 -50.04 -15.57 -3.86
C PRO A 1017 -50.99 -14.50 -4.44
N ALA A 1018 -50.56 -13.24 -4.55
CA ALA A 1018 -51.35 -12.13 -5.08
C ALA A 1018 -50.69 -11.54 -6.34
N THR A 1019 -50.93 -12.17 -7.49
CA THR A 1019 -50.35 -11.78 -8.78
C THR A 1019 -50.93 -10.45 -9.27
N LEU A 1020 -50.06 -9.44 -9.39
CA LEU A 1020 -50.39 -8.17 -10.03
C LEU A 1020 -50.09 -8.28 -11.53
N ASP A 1021 -51.11 -8.13 -12.37
CA ASP A 1021 -50.96 -8.05 -13.82
C ASP A 1021 -50.89 -6.59 -14.27
N VAL A 1022 -49.67 -6.11 -14.52
CA VAL A 1022 -49.39 -4.73 -14.95
C VAL A 1022 -49.92 -4.48 -16.35
N THR A 1023 -49.86 -5.48 -17.25
CA THR A 1023 -50.30 -5.35 -18.63
C THR A 1023 -51.83 -5.25 -18.70
N ALA A 1024 -52.55 -6.08 -17.93
CA ALA A 1024 -54.00 -5.99 -17.82
C ALA A 1024 -54.45 -4.64 -17.23
N LEU A 1025 -53.77 -4.14 -16.18
CA LEU A 1025 -54.07 -2.83 -15.60
C LEU A 1025 -53.82 -1.69 -16.59
N ALA A 1026 -52.75 -1.76 -17.38
CA ALA A 1026 -52.46 -0.76 -18.41
C ALA A 1026 -53.49 -0.78 -19.54
N ALA A 1027 -54.09 -1.94 -19.85
CA ALA A 1027 -55.19 -2.05 -20.81
C ALA A 1027 -56.49 -1.46 -20.25
N GLU A 1028 -56.82 -1.76 -19.00
CA GLU A 1028 -58.00 -1.22 -18.30
C GLU A 1028 -57.98 0.32 -18.23
N LEU A 1029 -56.81 0.89 -17.94
CA LEU A 1029 -56.62 2.33 -17.82
C LEU A 1029 -56.31 3.03 -19.16
N GLY A 1030 -56.29 2.29 -20.27
CA GLY A 1030 -56.08 2.85 -21.60
C GLY A 1030 -54.68 3.45 -21.82
N VAL A 1031 -53.63 2.88 -21.22
CA VAL A 1031 -52.22 3.34 -21.28
C VAL A 1031 -51.25 2.24 -21.74
N SER A 1032 -51.73 1.23 -22.46
CA SER A 1032 -50.92 0.08 -22.90
C SER A 1032 -49.76 0.45 -23.83
N ASP A 1033 -49.90 1.51 -24.62
CA ASP A 1033 -48.86 2.05 -25.50
C ASP A 1033 -47.75 2.80 -24.75
N LEU A 1034 -47.94 3.09 -23.46
CA LEU A 1034 -47.00 3.80 -22.61
C LEU A 1034 -46.19 2.87 -21.68
N VAL A 1035 -46.59 1.60 -21.57
CA VAL A 1035 -46.05 0.63 -20.62
C VAL A 1035 -45.50 -0.59 -21.37
N SER A 1036 -44.28 -0.99 -21.03
CA SER A 1036 -43.69 -2.25 -21.51
C SER A 1036 -43.17 -3.06 -20.32
N VAL A 1037 -43.13 -4.39 -20.47
CA VAL A 1037 -42.74 -5.32 -19.39
C VAL A 1037 -41.73 -6.33 -19.94
N SER A 1038 -40.67 -6.62 -19.19
CA SER A 1038 -39.73 -7.70 -19.48
C SER A 1038 -39.53 -8.60 -18.26
N ALA A 1039 -39.06 -9.82 -18.51
CA ALA A 1039 -38.56 -10.69 -17.45
C ALA A 1039 -37.33 -10.07 -16.75
N PRO A 1040 -37.03 -10.47 -15.50
CA PRO A 1040 -35.80 -10.12 -14.81
C PRO A 1040 -34.56 -10.44 -15.64
N VAL A 1041 -33.58 -9.54 -15.66
CA VAL A 1041 -32.34 -9.70 -16.42
C VAL A 1041 -31.12 -9.83 -15.49
N PRO A 1042 -30.01 -10.43 -15.95
CA PRO A 1042 -28.74 -10.43 -15.21
C PRO A 1042 -28.24 -9.00 -14.90
N PRO A 1043 -27.43 -8.82 -13.84
CA PRO A 1043 -26.96 -7.50 -13.40
C PRO A 1043 -26.32 -6.63 -14.49
N ALA A 1044 -25.49 -7.20 -15.36
CA ALA A 1044 -24.86 -6.45 -16.46
C ALA A 1044 -25.89 -5.84 -17.42
N LEU A 1045 -26.91 -6.60 -17.81
CA LEU A 1045 -27.99 -6.09 -18.66
C LEU A 1045 -28.89 -5.10 -17.91
N LEU A 1046 -29.07 -5.28 -16.59
CA LEU A 1046 -29.80 -4.32 -15.78
C LEU A 1046 -29.07 -2.97 -15.74
N ALA A 1047 -27.74 -2.97 -15.61
CA ALA A 1047 -26.93 -1.75 -15.67
C ALA A 1047 -27.05 -1.04 -17.02
N GLU A 1048 -27.09 -1.79 -18.13
CA GLU A 1048 -27.37 -1.23 -19.46
C GLU A 1048 -28.75 -0.56 -19.55
N GLN A 1049 -29.76 -1.19 -18.96
CA GLN A 1049 -31.11 -0.64 -18.90
C GLN A 1049 -31.20 0.61 -18.03
N MET A 1050 -30.48 0.64 -16.90
CA MET A 1050 -30.39 1.82 -16.04
C MET A 1050 -29.74 2.97 -16.80
N ARG A 1051 -28.57 2.77 -17.41
CA ARG A 1051 -27.90 3.78 -18.26
C ARG A 1051 -28.77 4.24 -19.43
N GLY A 1052 -29.63 3.37 -19.96
CA GLY A 1052 -30.57 3.69 -21.03
C GLY A 1052 -31.83 4.45 -20.59
N ALA A 1053 -32.09 4.56 -19.29
CA ALA A 1053 -33.23 5.26 -18.70
C ALA A 1053 -32.89 6.71 -18.30
N ASP A 1054 -33.90 7.57 -18.27
CA ASP A 1054 -33.75 8.94 -17.74
C ASP A 1054 -33.94 8.99 -16.22
N ALA A 1055 -34.76 8.08 -15.68
CA ALA A 1055 -35.01 7.94 -14.26
C ALA A 1055 -35.34 6.49 -13.90
N VAL A 1056 -34.95 6.07 -12.69
CA VAL A 1056 -35.44 4.82 -12.09
C VAL A 1056 -36.48 5.15 -11.03
N ALA A 1057 -37.65 4.50 -11.10
CA ALA A 1057 -38.79 4.76 -10.21
C ALA A 1057 -39.05 3.60 -9.25
N LEU A 1058 -39.10 3.90 -7.94
CA LEU A 1058 -39.26 2.94 -6.84
C LEU A 1058 -40.44 3.33 -5.92
N PRO A 1059 -41.70 3.07 -6.35
CA PRO A 1059 -42.94 3.37 -5.63
C PRO A 1059 -43.29 2.40 -4.49
N SER A 1060 -42.30 1.70 -3.94
CA SER A 1060 -42.49 0.70 -2.91
C SER A 1060 -43.19 1.26 -1.68
N ALA A 1061 -44.24 0.59 -1.21
CA ALA A 1061 -44.90 0.89 0.07
C ALA A 1061 -44.04 0.46 1.27
N SER A 1062 -43.15 -0.52 1.06
CA SER A 1062 -42.11 -0.92 2.01
C SER A 1062 -40.88 -1.38 1.23
N GLU A 1063 -39.71 -0.89 1.64
CA GLU A 1063 -38.43 -1.25 1.03
C GLU A 1063 -37.35 -1.37 2.11
N THR A 1064 -36.69 -2.53 2.16
CA THR A 1064 -35.71 -2.85 3.20
C THR A 1064 -34.32 -2.40 2.79
N TYR A 1065 -33.91 -2.66 1.55
CA TYR A 1065 -32.51 -2.53 1.16
C TYR A 1065 -32.22 -1.34 0.25
N GLY A 1066 -33.15 -1.00 -0.63
CA GLY A 1066 -32.94 0.07 -1.61
C GLY A 1066 -31.83 -0.21 -2.64
N LEU A 1067 -31.44 -1.47 -2.85
CA LEU A 1067 -30.34 -1.85 -3.77
C LEU A 1067 -30.50 -1.26 -5.17
N VAL A 1068 -31.68 -1.40 -5.77
CA VAL A 1068 -31.97 -0.86 -7.11
C VAL A 1068 -31.77 0.66 -7.19
N ALA A 1069 -31.99 1.38 -6.08
CA ALA A 1069 -31.76 2.82 -6.05
C ALA A 1069 -30.26 3.13 -6.12
N VAL A 1070 -29.43 2.46 -5.32
CA VAL A 1070 -27.97 2.69 -5.36
C VAL A 1070 -27.34 2.18 -6.65
N GLU A 1071 -27.83 1.06 -7.21
CA GLU A 1071 -27.43 0.53 -8.52
C GLU A 1071 -27.69 1.53 -9.66
N ALA A 1072 -28.89 2.13 -9.68
CA ALA A 1072 -29.25 3.14 -10.68
C ALA A 1072 -28.36 4.39 -10.57
N GLN A 1073 -28.14 4.88 -9.35
CA GLN A 1073 -27.30 6.05 -9.10
C GLN A 1073 -25.83 5.78 -9.46
N ALA A 1074 -25.34 4.56 -9.22
CA ALA A 1074 -24.01 4.13 -9.64
C ALA A 1074 -23.87 4.10 -11.18
N CYS A 1075 -24.95 3.79 -11.90
CA CYS A 1075 -25.02 3.94 -13.37
C CYS A 1075 -25.18 5.39 -13.85
N GLY A 1076 -25.17 6.38 -12.95
CA GLY A 1076 -25.40 7.79 -13.29
C GLY A 1076 -26.86 8.15 -13.55
N THR A 1077 -27.82 7.28 -13.17
CA THR A 1077 -29.25 7.52 -13.36
C THR A 1077 -29.91 7.97 -12.05
N PRO A 1078 -30.41 9.21 -11.95
CA PRO A 1078 -31.09 9.68 -10.75
C PRO A 1078 -32.40 8.92 -10.47
N VAL A 1079 -32.79 8.85 -9.19
CA VAL A 1079 -33.88 7.98 -8.72
C VAL A 1079 -35.09 8.77 -8.22
N LEU A 1080 -36.29 8.36 -8.63
CA LEU A 1080 -37.56 8.73 -7.99
C LEU A 1080 -37.96 7.61 -7.03
N ALA A 1081 -37.99 7.85 -5.73
CA ALA A 1081 -38.29 6.81 -4.74
C ALA A 1081 -39.37 7.27 -3.75
N HIS A 1082 -40.26 6.36 -3.32
CA HIS A 1082 -41.16 6.68 -2.21
C HIS A 1082 -40.34 6.89 -0.91
N ARG A 1083 -40.74 7.88 -0.09
CA ARG A 1083 -40.08 8.19 1.19
C ARG A 1083 -40.41 7.13 2.27
N VAL A 1084 -39.84 5.93 2.15
CA VAL A 1084 -40.04 4.83 3.10
C VAL A 1084 -38.79 3.95 3.27
N GLY A 1085 -38.61 3.41 4.48
CA GLY A 1085 -37.60 2.39 4.78
C GLY A 1085 -36.19 2.71 4.26
N GLY A 1086 -35.54 1.71 3.67
CA GLY A 1086 -34.19 1.82 3.12
C GLY A 1086 -34.02 2.86 2.01
N LEU A 1087 -35.10 3.25 1.31
CA LEU A 1087 -35.01 4.25 0.23
C LEU A 1087 -34.66 5.66 0.75
N VAL A 1088 -35.01 5.97 2.00
CA VAL A 1088 -34.65 7.25 2.64
C VAL A 1088 -33.13 7.38 2.82
N HIS A 1089 -32.43 6.25 2.95
CA HIS A 1089 -30.98 6.20 3.09
C HIS A 1089 -30.27 5.99 1.75
N ALA A 1090 -30.91 5.27 0.82
CA ALA A 1090 -30.36 5.01 -0.49
C ALA A 1090 -30.41 6.23 -1.43
N VAL A 1091 -31.27 7.23 -1.17
CA VAL A 1091 -31.44 8.41 -2.03
C VAL A 1091 -31.29 9.70 -1.23
N HIS A 1092 -30.28 10.49 -1.57
CA HIS A 1092 -30.12 11.87 -1.10
C HIS A 1092 -31.07 12.82 -1.86
N HIS A 1093 -32.18 13.20 -1.21
CA HIS A 1093 -33.23 14.05 -1.77
C HIS A 1093 -32.71 15.39 -2.30
N GLY A 1094 -32.99 15.70 -3.57
CA GLY A 1094 -32.59 16.94 -4.24
C GLY A 1094 -31.13 16.97 -4.70
N GLY A 1095 -30.32 15.96 -4.34
CA GLY A 1095 -28.94 15.83 -4.80
C GLY A 1095 -28.73 14.67 -5.78
N SER A 1096 -29.23 13.49 -5.42
CA SER A 1096 -29.01 12.23 -6.16
C SER A 1096 -30.30 11.63 -6.76
N GLY A 1097 -31.44 12.20 -6.36
CA GLY A 1097 -32.77 11.77 -6.73
C GLY A 1097 -33.82 12.52 -5.90
N VAL A 1098 -35.09 12.15 -6.04
CA VAL A 1098 -36.20 12.78 -5.32
C VAL A 1098 -37.02 11.73 -4.58
N LEU A 1099 -37.26 12.01 -3.30
CA LEU A 1099 -38.16 11.24 -2.44
C LEU A 1099 -39.60 11.76 -2.59
N VAL A 1100 -40.50 10.93 -3.10
CA VAL A 1100 -41.93 11.21 -3.33
C VAL A 1100 -42.73 10.86 -2.07
N HIS A 1101 -43.66 11.74 -1.68
CA HIS A 1101 -44.61 11.51 -0.59
C HIS A 1101 -45.84 12.43 -0.78
N PRO A 1102 -47.09 11.97 -0.58
CA PRO A 1102 -47.50 10.60 -0.18
C PRO A 1102 -47.40 9.58 -1.34
N ASN A 1103 -47.55 8.28 -1.06
CA ASN A 1103 -47.47 7.21 -2.07
C ASN A 1103 -48.76 7.03 -2.89
N THR A 1104 -49.21 8.08 -3.59
CA THR A 1104 -50.45 8.05 -4.40
C THR A 1104 -50.16 8.26 -5.89
N ALA A 1105 -51.08 7.84 -6.76
CA ALA A 1105 -50.90 7.93 -8.20
C ALA A 1105 -50.69 9.38 -8.66
N GLU A 1106 -51.40 10.32 -8.05
CA GLU A 1106 -51.31 11.76 -8.33
C GLU A 1106 -49.93 12.32 -7.96
N ALA A 1107 -49.40 11.95 -6.79
CA ALA A 1107 -48.07 12.39 -6.36
C ALA A 1107 -46.95 11.85 -7.27
N TRP A 1108 -47.11 10.61 -7.77
CA TRP A 1108 -46.20 10.03 -8.77
C TRP A 1108 -46.33 10.70 -10.13
N ALA A 1109 -47.54 11.06 -10.57
CA ALA A 1109 -47.76 11.84 -11.78
C ALA A 1109 -47.08 13.22 -11.68
N ASP A 1110 -47.24 13.93 -10.56
CA ASP A 1110 -46.61 15.23 -10.31
C ASP A 1110 -45.08 15.15 -10.27
N ALA A 1111 -44.52 14.05 -9.77
CA ALA A 1111 -43.08 13.82 -9.76
C ALA A 1111 -42.54 13.58 -11.19
N LEU A 1112 -43.22 12.73 -11.96
CA LEU A 1112 -42.86 12.43 -13.35
C LEU A 1112 -42.98 13.67 -14.27
N GLU A 1113 -44.03 14.45 -14.08
CA GLU A 1113 -44.27 15.71 -14.79
C GLU A 1113 -43.14 16.72 -14.54
N ARG A 1114 -42.73 16.91 -13.27
CA ARG A 1114 -41.61 17.80 -12.93
C ARG A 1114 -40.29 17.38 -13.58
N VAL A 1115 -40.01 16.07 -13.63
CA VAL A 1115 -38.81 15.55 -14.29
C VAL A 1115 -38.86 15.74 -15.80
N ARG A 1116 -40.03 15.55 -16.41
CA ARG A 1116 -40.25 15.78 -17.85
C ARG A 1116 -40.05 17.25 -18.21
N ASP A 1117 -40.56 18.17 -17.39
CA ASP A 1117 -40.59 19.60 -17.68
C ASP A 1117 -39.24 20.29 -17.43
N ASP A 1118 -38.40 19.77 -16.53
CA ASP A 1118 -37.04 20.27 -16.26
C ASP A 1118 -35.97 19.16 -16.33
N ARG A 1119 -35.76 18.64 -17.54
CA ARG A 1119 -34.78 17.58 -17.79
C ARG A 1119 -33.34 18.01 -17.54
N ALA A 1120 -33.02 19.28 -17.78
CA ALA A 1120 -31.67 19.79 -17.58
C ALA A 1120 -31.30 19.77 -16.09
N ALA A 1121 -32.18 20.24 -15.20
CA ALA A 1121 -31.96 20.15 -13.76
C ALA A 1121 -31.91 18.69 -13.27
N TRP A 1122 -32.76 17.81 -13.83
CA TRP A 1122 -32.73 16.39 -13.48
C TRP A 1122 -31.42 15.71 -13.89
N ALA A 1123 -30.96 15.92 -15.12
CA ALA A 1123 -29.71 15.36 -15.63
C ALA A 1123 -28.48 15.87 -14.85
N ALA A 1124 -28.51 17.12 -14.36
CA ALA A 1124 -27.44 17.70 -13.54
C ALA A 1124 -27.22 16.97 -12.19
N MET A 1125 -28.18 16.13 -11.75
CA MET A 1125 -28.02 15.31 -10.54
C MET A 1125 -27.10 14.10 -10.74
N ALA A 1126 -26.84 13.67 -11.99
CA ALA A 1126 -26.11 12.43 -12.28
C ALA A 1126 -24.72 12.36 -11.62
N PRO A 1127 -23.85 13.39 -11.70
CA PRO A 1127 -22.54 13.35 -11.03
C PRO A 1127 -22.65 13.22 -9.50
N ALA A 1128 -23.67 13.83 -8.89
CA ALA A 1128 -23.92 13.73 -7.45
C ALA A 1128 -24.48 12.36 -7.07
N ALA A 1129 -25.32 11.76 -7.93
CA ALA A 1129 -25.81 10.39 -7.78
C ALA A 1129 -24.67 9.36 -7.80
N VAL A 1130 -23.74 9.47 -8.76
CA VAL A 1130 -22.55 8.60 -8.83
C VAL A 1130 -21.69 8.74 -7.57
N ARG A 1131 -21.43 9.98 -7.12
CA ARG A 1131 -20.67 10.21 -5.87
C ARG A 1131 -21.38 9.64 -4.64
N HIS A 1132 -22.70 9.79 -4.56
CA HIS A 1132 -23.49 9.23 -3.46
C HIS A 1132 -23.42 7.71 -3.44
N ALA A 1133 -23.65 7.05 -4.59
CA ALA A 1133 -23.60 5.60 -4.71
C ALA A 1133 -22.23 5.00 -4.39
N ARG A 1134 -21.12 5.70 -4.73
CA ARG A 1134 -19.76 5.28 -4.34
C ARG A 1134 -19.57 5.18 -2.83
N GLY A 1135 -20.26 6.01 -2.06
CA GLY A 1135 -20.29 5.92 -0.59
C GLY A 1135 -21.01 4.68 -0.05
N HIS A 1136 -21.74 3.96 -0.91
CA HIS A 1136 -22.42 2.71 -0.63
C HIS A 1136 -21.74 1.53 -1.33
N ALA A 1137 -20.43 1.55 -1.62
CA ALA A 1137 -19.78 0.37 -2.19
C ALA A 1137 -19.78 -0.81 -1.19
N TRP A 1138 -19.89 -2.06 -1.67
CA TRP A 1138 -19.74 -3.24 -0.80
C TRP A 1138 -18.39 -3.28 -0.07
N ASP A 1139 -17.37 -2.66 -0.64
CA ASP A 1139 -16.06 -2.48 -0.02
C ASP A 1139 -16.09 -1.60 1.24
N VAL A 1140 -16.93 -0.57 1.26
CA VAL A 1140 -17.16 0.28 2.43
C VAL A 1140 -17.90 -0.51 3.51
N TRP A 1141 -18.87 -1.33 3.11
CA TRP A 1141 -19.58 -2.24 4.02
C TRP A 1141 -18.62 -3.22 4.70
N ALA A 1142 -17.73 -3.86 3.93
CA ALA A 1142 -16.76 -4.84 4.44
C ALA A 1142 -15.76 -4.19 5.40
N GLU A 1143 -15.25 -3.00 5.08
CA GLU A 1143 -14.39 -2.22 5.99
C GLU A 1143 -15.11 -1.89 7.29
N GLY A 1144 -16.36 -1.42 7.21
CA GLY A 1144 -17.16 -1.06 8.37
C GLY A 1144 -17.48 -2.26 9.29
N LEU A 1145 -17.61 -3.47 8.73
CA LEU A 1145 -17.75 -4.70 9.52
C LEU A 1145 -16.44 -5.11 10.18
N LEU A 1146 -15.34 -5.12 9.42
CA LEU A 1146 -14.01 -5.48 9.94
C LEU A 1146 -13.54 -4.51 11.02
N GLU A 1147 -13.91 -3.23 10.94
CA GLU A 1147 -13.70 -2.26 12.01
C GLU A 1147 -14.49 -2.64 13.28
N ALA A 1148 -15.80 -2.90 13.15
CA ALA A 1148 -16.64 -3.28 14.29
C ALA A 1148 -16.15 -4.57 14.97
N LEU A 1149 -15.67 -5.55 14.21
CA LEU A 1149 -15.09 -6.78 14.74
C LEU A 1149 -13.83 -6.53 15.60
N ARG A 1150 -13.03 -5.51 15.28
CA ARG A 1150 -11.84 -5.15 16.08
C ARG A 1150 -12.19 -4.46 17.39
N GLU A 1151 -13.36 -3.83 17.46
CA GLU A 1151 -13.86 -3.16 18.67
C GLU A 1151 -14.47 -4.14 19.67
N LEU A 1152 -14.75 -5.38 19.27
CA LEU A 1152 -15.25 -6.41 20.17
C LEU A 1152 -14.21 -6.76 21.23
N PRO A 1153 -14.60 -6.93 22.51
CA PRO A 1153 -13.70 -7.39 23.56
C PRO A 1153 -13.13 -8.77 23.16
N ARG A 1154 -11.80 -8.89 23.11
CA ARG A 1154 -11.17 -10.20 22.96
C ARG A 1154 -11.32 -10.94 24.30
N GLY A 1155 -12.06 -12.06 24.28
CA GLY A 1155 -12.28 -12.94 25.43
C GLY A 1155 -11.04 -13.68 25.86
#